data_AF-A0A1H9J7S5-F1
#
_entry.id   AF-A0A1H9J7S5-F1
#
_cell.length_a   1.000
_cell.length_b   1.000
_cell.length_c   1.000
_cell.angle_alpha   90.00
_cell.angle_beta   90.00
_cell.angle_gamma   90.00
#
_symmetry.space_group_name_H-M   'P 1'
#
loop_
_entity.id
_entity.type
_entity.pdbx_description
1 polymer ?
#
loop_
_entity_poly.entity_id
_entity_poly.type
_entity_poly.pdbx_seq_one_letter_code
_entity_poly.pdbx_strand_id
1 'polypeptide(L)'
;MKHYLLIILLATVNFSFAQDEEIETKFVENGSIHQSIDMSSQVVGQFKRNQKCIVLEYSGQNTYKIRYDEISGFVGDEFLEITESMMDLFYDYEEREMQKLIAEEENRKKKIQDIIEEKEKRVQDSIAKIEEEKQQKSLAIQRAKELREKQIRDSISKIKEEKRLRELERKRLEELAEKRRQDSIAAVQVAEAKELARQQELERKRLEELAEKRRQDSIAAVQAAEAKELARQQELERKRLEELAEKRRQDSIATVRAAEAKELARQQELERKRLEELAEKRRQDSIAAVRAEAAKELARQQELKRKRLVELAEKRRQDSIAAVRAAEAKELARQQELERKRLEELAEKRRQDSIAAVRAEEAKELARQQELERKRLEELAEKRKQDSIAKLELQKKKIFEIEKQRAVARLNAEKEKRRQDSIFEVLASEARILAQRKEIERKRLEELAENRKKDSINRVQADAARALALRKALEKQKQEAIEAKRKLDSIAKAKELEQQRLAQELELARKQVEALKAKRRQDSIARIEAEKEKLLNAEAKANKNVISEDKASQQKAISLRERLKFRDSCHYQINEYDRFYNITTIRTDEYEIADALTVELYRQGIKTNVFFNLSKDLGCASYLPNQRSSVRVTLDNGQVVKFYHSWDIECGMFLFKAHLNASKTSSLQSAPIKSIVLQGTEGTWEILNITYKEFFIDKLKCIE
;
A
#
# COMPACT_ATOMS: atom_id res chain seq x y z
N MET A 1 -47.39 6.67 64.36
CA MET A 1 -47.71 7.77 65.30
C MET A 1 -46.72 8.90 65.08
N LYS A 2 -47.26 10.13 64.99
CA LYS A 2 -46.57 11.44 65.05
C LYS A 2 -45.56 11.71 63.93
N HIS A 3 -46.04 12.32 62.84
CA HIS A 3 -45.46 13.49 62.12
C HIS A 3 -46.25 13.83 60.84
N TYR A 4 -47.58 13.66 60.86
CA TYR A 4 -48.50 13.99 59.75
C TYR A 4 -49.56 15.01 60.22
N LEU A 5 -49.16 16.02 60.99
CA LEU A 5 -50.09 16.95 61.64
C LEU A 5 -49.48 18.35 61.84
N LEU A 6 -48.80 18.87 60.81
CA LEU A 6 -48.29 20.26 60.83
C LEU A 6 -48.19 20.91 59.45
N ILE A 7 -49.09 20.57 58.52
CA ILE A 7 -49.30 21.31 57.26
C ILE A 7 -50.81 21.43 56.99
N ILE A 8 -51.57 21.82 58.03
CA ILE A 8 -52.97 22.26 57.92
C ILE A 8 -53.14 23.41 58.92
N LEU A 9 -52.44 24.53 58.73
CA LEU A 9 -52.76 25.78 59.46
C LEU A 9 -52.11 27.04 58.85
N LEU A 10 -52.03 27.19 57.52
CA LEU A 10 -51.55 28.42 56.87
C LEU A 10 -52.10 28.56 55.44
N ALA A 11 -53.41 28.37 55.28
CA ALA A 11 -54.13 28.60 54.02
C ALA A 11 -55.39 29.46 54.24
N THR A 12 -55.33 30.39 55.19
CA THR A 12 -56.41 31.34 55.46
C THR A 12 -55.87 32.71 55.82
N VAL A 13 -55.07 33.34 54.96
CA VAL A 13 -54.97 34.80 54.87
C VAL A 13 -54.53 35.17 53.45
N ASN A 14 -55.14 36.20 52.88
CA ASN A 14 -54.85 36.85 51.58
C ASN A 14 -55.62 36.31 50.35
N PHE A 15 -56.95 36.26 50.45
CA PHE A 15 -57.74 36.90 49.40
C PHE A 15 -57.86 38.37 49.80
N SER A 16 -56.81 39.15 49.53
CA SER A 16 -56.99 40.59 49.43
C SER A 16 -57.90 40.80 48.23
N PHE A 17 -59.11 41.32 48.49
CA PHE A 17 -59.87 42.04 47.49
C PHE A 17 -58.92 43.08 46.89
N ALA A 18 -58.38 42.81 45.69
CA ALA A 18 -58.04 43.89 44.80
C ALA A 18 -59.40 44.49 44.42
N GLN A 19 -59.79 45.57 45.11
CA GLN A 19 -60.71 46.49 44.49
C GLN A 19 -59.96 46.97 43.24
N ASP A 20 -60.48 46.66 42.05
CA ASP A 20 -60.05 47.34 40.83
C ASP A 20 -60.40 48.81 41.07
N GLU A 21 -59.48 49.56 41.65
CA GLU A 21 -59.65 50.99 41.86
C GLU A 21 -59.61 51.61 40.46
N GLU A 22 -60.79 51.91 39.91
CA GLU A 22 -60.90 52.52 38.60
C GLU A 22 -60.20 53.88 38.65
N ILE A 23 -59.08 53.99 37.92
CA ILE A 23 -58.29 55.21 37.88
C ILE A 23 -59.09 56.24 37.06
N GLU A 24 -59.91 57.04 37.75
CA GLU A 24 -60.69 58.12 37.14
C GLU A 24 -59.80 59.34 36.87
N THR A 25 -59.92 59.89 35.67
CA THR A 25 -59.34 61.19 35.29
C THR A 25 -60.33 62.00 34.45
N LYS A 26 -59.95 63.22 34.04
CA LYS A 26 -60.72 64.10 33.18
C LYS A 26 -59.91 64.54 31.97
N PHE A 27 -60.61 64.87 30.89
CA PHE A 27 -59.98 65.46 29.71
C PHE A 27 -59.68 66.95 29.92
N VAL A 28 -58.45 67.38 29.66
CA VAL A 28 -58.06 68.79 29.82
C VAL A 28 -58.42 69.65 28.60
N GLU A 29 -58.62 69.02 27.43
CA GLU A 29 -59.00 69.65 26.16
C GLU A 29 -60.01 68.79 25.37
N ASN A 30 -60.48 69.28 24.22
CA ASN A 30 -61.33 68.50 23.30
C ASN A 30 -60.43 67.63 22.41
N GLY A 31 -60.84 66.39 22.15
CA GLY A 31 -60.00 65.46 21.38
C GLY A 31 -60.74 64.23 20.86
N SER A 32 -59.96 63.29 20.33
CA SER A 32 -60.43 62.05 19.73
C SER A 32 -59.81 60.84 20.42
N ILE A 33 -60.56 59.74 20.47
CA ILE A 33 -60.10 58.45 20.97
C ILE A 33 -59.70 57.60 19.77
N HIS A 34 -58.49 57.04 19.80
CA HIS A 34 -57.91 56.28 18.71
C HIS A 34 -57.99 54.77 18.94
N GLN A 35 -58.05 53.98 17.87
CA GLN A 35 -58.15 52.52 17.96
C GLN A 35 -56.85 51.86 18.42
N SER A 36 -55.70 52.45 18.12
CA SER A 36 -54.37 51.97 18.52
C SER A 36 -53.51 53.10 19.11
N ILE A 37 -52.34 52.73 19.64
CA ILE A 37 -51.35 53.67 20.22
C ILE A 37 -50.87 54.69 19.18
N ASP A 38 -50.99 54.38 17.89
CA ASP A 38 -50.67 55.33 16.82
C ASP A 38 -51.80 56.36 16.68
N MET A 39 -51.51 57.63 16.92
CA MET A 39 -52.47 58.74 16.83
C MET A 39 -52.96 59.02 15.39
N SER A 40 -52.38 58.37 14.38
CA SER A 40 -52.90 58.36 13.00
C SER A 40 -53.97 57.28 12.76
N SER A 41 -54.22 56.41 13.75
CA SER A 41 -55.18 55.32 13.65
C SER A 41 -56.63 55.80 13.67
N GLN A 42 -57.54 54.92 13.25
CA GLN A 42 -58.97 55.20 13.14
C GLN A 42 -59.53 55.77 14.45
N VAL A 43 -60.24 56.89 14.33
CA VAL A 43 -60.94 57.52 15.46
C VAL A 43 -62.19 56.69 15.81
N VAL A 44 -62.26 56.22 17.05
CA VAL A 44 -63.34 55.39 17.58
C VAL A 44 -64.31 56.16 18.48
N GLY A 45 -63.94 57.36 18.91
CA GLY A 45 -64.80 58.24 19.72
C GLY A 45 -64.25 59.67 19.79
N GLN A 46 -65.05 60.59 20.32
CA GLN A 46 -64.63 61.97 20.56
C GLN A 46 -65.06 62.40 21.97
N PHE A 47 -64.26 63.27 22.59
CA PHE A 47 -64.51 63.79 23.93
C PHE A 47 -64.35 65.31 23.98
N LYS A 48 -64.95 65.90 25.01
CA LYS A 48 -64.90 67.33 25.31
C LYS A 48 -64.20 67.56 26.65
N ARG A 49 -63.62 68.76 26.78
CA ARG A 49 -62.96 69.23 28.00
C ARG A 49 -63.83 69.04 29.24
N ASN A 50 -63.19 68.65 30.34
CA ASN A 50 -63.74 68.37 31.67
C ASN A 50 -64.68 67.15 31.78
N GLN A 51 -64.84 66.35 30.72
CA GLN A 51 -65.53 65.07 30.82
C GLN A 51 -64.62 64.03 31.51
N LYS A 52 -65.22 63.17 32.34
CA LYS A 52 -64.51 62.11 33.06
C LYS A 52 -64.31 60.87 32.19
N CYS A 53 -63.20 60.17 32.35
CA CYS A 53 -62.93 58.86 31.78
C CYS A 53 -62.17 57.97 32.77
N ILE A 54 -62.11 56.67 32.49
CA ILE A 54 -61.39 55.69 33.29
C ILE A 54 -60.12 55.28 32.54
N VAL A 55 -58.97 55.34 33.19
CA VAL A 55 -57.68 54.88 32.66
C VAL A 55 -57.53 53.39 32.96
N LEU A 56 -57.18 52.62 31.94
CA LEU A 56 -57.03 51.17 32.01
C LEU A 56 -55.56 50.74 32.08
N GLU A 57 -54.71 51.29 31.22
CA GLU A 57 -53.28 50.97 31.17
C GLU A 57 -52.46 52.08 30.50
N TYR A 58 -51.21 52.26 30.93
CA TYR A 58 -50.23 53.01 30.15
C TYR A 58 -49.65 52.10 29.05
N SER A 59 -49.61 52.60 27.82
CA SER A 59 -49.29 51.81 26.63
C SER A 59 -47.99 52.24 25.94
N GLY A 60 -47.20 53.10 26.60
CA GLY A 60 -45.98 53.69 26.03
C GLY A 60 -46.27 54.91 25.15
N GLN A 61 -45.22 55.61 24.71
CA GLN A 61 -45.30 56.79 23.84
C GLN A 61 -46.27 57.86 24.37
N ASN A 62 -46.25 58.10 25.68
CA ASN A 62 -47.13 59.07 26.35
C ASN A 62 -48.62 58.82 26.08
N THR A 63 -49.00 57.57 25.83
CA THR A 63 -50.36 57.21 25.45
C THR A 63 -50.97 56.28 26.49
N TYR A 64 -52.19 56.63 26.90
CA TYR A 64 -52.99 55.84 27.83
C TYR A 64 -54.15 55.19 27.10
N LYS A 65 -54.45 53.95 27.49
CA LYS A 65 -55.70 53.31 27.10
C LYS A 65 -56.76 53.67 28.12
N ILE A 66 -57.88 54.16 27.63
CA ILE A 66 -58.98 54.65 28.44
C ILE A 66 -60.29 53.97 28.06
N ARG A 67 -61.28 54.10 28.95
CA ARG A 67 -62.69 53.78 28.73
C ARG A 67 -63.51 55.05 28.94
N TYR A 68 -64.28 55.44 27.94
CA TYR A 68 -65.16 56.59 27.95
C TYR A 68 -66.48 56.26 27.24
N ASP A 69 -67.61 56.41 27.93
CA ASP A 69 -68.96 56.17 27.39
C ASP A 69 -69.09 54.83 26.64
N GLU A 70 -68.69 53.74 27.32
CA GLU A 70 -68.62 52.35 26.79
C GLU A 70 -67.60 52.10 25.67
N ILE A 71 -66.92 53.14 25.17
CA ILE A 71 -65.87 53.04 24.14
C ILE A 71 -64.50 52.91 24.82
N SER A 72 -63.70 51.93 24.39
CA SER A 72 -62.30 51.79 24.81
C SER A 72 -61.35 52.13 23.68
N GLY A 73 -60.33 52.93 23.95
CA GLY A 73 -59.29 53.25 22.97
C GLY A 73 -58.14 54.03 23.60
N PHE A 74 -57.28 54.60 22.77
CA PHE A 74 -56.02 55.21 23.17
C PHE A 74 -56.08 56.73 23.01
N VAL A 75 -55.52 57.43 23.99
CA VAL A 75 -55.48 58.89 24.07
C VAL A 75 -54.12 59.32 24.62
N GLY A 76 -53.53 60.36 24.03
CA GLY A 76 -52.28 60.96 24.50
C GLY A 76 -52.42 61.62 25.88
N ASP A 77 -51.33 61.63 26.64
CA ASP A 77 -51.25 62.22 27.98
C ASP A 77 -51.57 63.73 27.97
N GLU A 78 -51.30 64.41 26.86
CA GLU A 78 -51.60 65.82 26.67
C GLU A 78 -53.10 66.15 26.76
N PHE A 79 -53.97 65.16 26.57
CA PHE A 79 -55.42 65.31 26.68
C PHE A 79 -55.98 64.90 28.04
N LEU A 80 -55.16 64.38 28.96
CA LEU A 80 -55.59 63.84 30.25
C LEU A 80 -55.01 64.63 31.43
N GLU A 81 -55.77 64.73 32.52
CA GLU A 81 -55.27 65.26 33.79
C GLU A 81 -54.47 64.15 34.50
N ILE A 82 -53.14 64.22 34.45
CA ILE A 82 -52.27 63.17 35.01
C ILE A 82 -52.33 63.16 36.54
N THR A 83 -52.78 62.04 37.10
CA THR A 83 -52.86 61.79 38.55
C THR A 83 -51.69 60.93 39.03
N GLU A 84 -51.46 60.90 40.35
CA GLU A 84 -50.42 60.06 40.98
C GLU A 84 -50.64 58.57 40.68
N SER A 85 -51.89 58.10 40.73
CA SER A 85 -52.26 56.72 40.38
C SER A 85 -51.98 56.34 38.91
N MET A 86 -51.96 57.32 37.99
CA MET A 86 -51.56 57.09 36.60
C MET A 86 -50.03 56.97 36.44
N MET A 87 -49.24 57.52 37.37
CA MET A 87 -47.78 57.37 37.37
C MET A 87 -47.36 55.95 37.76
N ASP A 88 -48.11 55.27 38.63
CA ASP A 88 -47.86 53.87 38.96
C ASP A 88 -47.98 52.96 37.72
N LEU A 89 -48.99 53.20 36.88
CA LEU A 89 -49.14 52.49 35.59
C LEU A 89 -47.96 52.71 34.64
N PHE A 90 -47.36 53.91 34.67
CA PHE A 90 -46.16 54.22 33.89
C PHE A 90 -44.94 53.45 34.41
N TYR A 91 -44.69 53.45 35.72
CA TYR A 91 -43.59 52.70 36.30
C TYR A 91 -43.76 51.19 36.13
N ASP A 92 -44.98 50.66 36.25
CA ASP A 92 -45.30 49.25 35.98
C ASP A 92 -45.05 48.85 34.52
N TYR A 93 -45.29 49.76 33.58
CA TYR A 93 -44.97 49.55 32.16
C TYR A 93 -43.45 49.55 31.94
N GLU A 94 -42.74 50.54 32.46
CA GLU A 94 -41.27 50.64 32.34
C GLU A 94 -40.57 49.44 33.00
N GLU A 95 -41.03 49.01 34.17
CA GLU A 95 -40.49 47.84 34.86
C GLU A 95 -40.71 46.56 34.03
N ARG A 96 -41.90 46.38 33.46
CA ARG A 96 -42.19 45.24 32.57
C ARG A 96 -41.32 45.25 31.32
N GLU A 97 -41.10 46.41 30.69
CA GLU A 97 -40.20 46.53 29.52
C GLU A 97 -38.74 46.23 29.90
N MET A 98 -38.26 46.74 31.04
CA MET A 98 -36.94 46.42 31.56
C MET A 98 -36.76 44.93 31.86
N GLN A 99 -37.75 44.29 32.47
CA GLN A 99 -37.73 42.84 32.73
C GLN A 99 -37.67 42.03 31.42
N LYS A 100 -38.37 42.44 30.36
CA LYS A 100 -38.27 41.81 29.04
C LYS A 100 -36.85 41.89 28.48
N LEU A 101 -36.20 43.05 28.59
CA LEU A 101 -34.82 43.25 28.12
C LEU A 101 -33.84 42.38 28.90
N ILE A 102 -33.98 42.30 30.22
CA ILE A 102 -33.15 41.43 31.07
C ILE A 102 -33.34 39.96 30.68
N ALA A 103 -34.58 39.51 30.53
CA ALA A 103 -34.89 38.14 30.13
C ALA A 103 -34.35 37.80 28.72
N GLU A 104 -34.39 38.74 27.78
CA GLU A 104 -33.78 38.58 26.46
C GLU A 104 -32.26 38.45 26.54
N GLU A 105 -31.60 39.29 27.35
CA GLU A 105 -30.15 39.22 27.56
C GLU A 105 -29.74 37.90 28.22
N GLU A 106 -30.48 37.44 29.23
CA GLU A 106 -30.26 36.13 29.87
C GLU A 106 -30.43 34.97 28.88
N ASN A 107 -31.46 35.02 28.04
CA ASN A 107 -31.65 34.02 26.99
C ASN A 107 -30.50 34.04 25.97
N ARG A 108 -29.98 35.23 25.63
CA ARG A 108 -28.80 35.35 24.75
C ARG A 108 -27.56 34.74 25.41
N LYS A 109 -27.33 34.99 26.70
CA LYS A 109 -26.22 34.40 27.47
C LYS A 109 -26.33 32.88 27.54
N LYS A 110 -27.51 32.33 27.84
CA LYS A 110 -27.76 30.88 27.84
C LYS A 110 -27.45 30.25 26.48
N LYS A 111 -27.94 30.82 25.38
CA LYS A 111 -27.63 30.32 24.02
C LYS A 111 -26.13 30.30 23.72
N ILE A 112 -25.40 31.33 24.14
CA ILE A 112 -23.94 31.38 23.96
C ILE A 112 -23.27 30.26 24.78
N GLN A 113 -23.72 30.05 26.01
CA GLN A 113 -23.18 29.02 26.89
C GLN A 113 -23.44 27.60 26.36
N ASP A 114 -24.66 27.33 25.87
CA ASP A 114 -25.01 26.05 25.22
C ASP A 114 -24.09 25.76 24.02
N ILE A 115 -23.81 26.79 23.20
CA ILE A 115 -22.89 26.66 22.05
C ILE A 115 -21.46 26.34 22.51
N ILE A 116 -21.00 26.94 23.61
CA ILE A 116 -19.67 26.67 24.17
C ILE A 116 -19.61 25.23 24.68
N GLU A 117 -20.58 24.80 25.48
CA GLU A 117 -20.65 23.44 26.01
C GLU A 117 -20.73 22.39 24.89
N GLU A 118 -21.52 22.64 23.84
CA GLU A 118 -21.61 21.74 22.69
C GLU A 118 -20.26 21.64 21.96
N LYS A 119 -19.56 22.77 21.77
CA LYS A 119 -18.21 22.78 21.18
C LYS A 119 -17.21 22.00 22.04
N GLU A 120 -17.24 22.19 23.36
CA GLU A 120 -16.36 21.47 24.28
C GLU A 120 -16.62 19.96 24.24
N LYS A 121 -17.88 19.53 24.26
CA LYS A 121 -18.25 18.12 24.10
C LYS A 121 -17.75 17.54 22.78
N ARG A 122 -17.94 18.26 21.67
CA ARG A 122 -17.43 17.85 20.35
C ARG A 122 -15.91 17.71 20.31
N VAL A 123 -15.19 18.59 21.01
CA VAL A 123 -13.73 18.52 21.14
C VAL A 123 -13.33 17.29 21.96
N GLN A 124 -13.99 17.05 23.10
CA GLN A 124 -13.74 15.87 23.94
C GLN A 124 -14.00 14.56 23.20
N ASP A 125 -15.13 14.45 22.48
CA ASP A 125 -15.46 13.28 21.66
C ASP A 125 -14.41 13.04 20.56
N SER A 126 -13.93 14.12 19.94
CA SER A 126 -12.89 14.04 18.92
C SER A 126 -11.56 13.56 19.50
N ILE A 127 -11.19 14.04 20.70
CA ILE A 127 -9.99 13.59 21.41
C ILE A 127 -10.11 12.12 21.80
N ALA A 128 -11.22 11.71 22.40
CA ALA A 128 -11.48 10.32 22.78
C ALA A 128 -11.37 9.38 21.57
N LYS A 129 -11.95 9.76 20.43
CA LYS A 129 -11.84 8.99 19.18
C LYS A 129 -10.39 8.88 18.69
N ILE A 130 -9.62 9.96 18.76
CA ILE A 130 -8.20 9.95 18.39
C ILE A 130 -7.40 9.03 19.32
N GLU A 131 -7.70 9.02 20.62
CA GLU A 131 -7.05 8.15 21.59
C GLU A 131 -7.39 6.67 21.37
N GLU A 132 -8.66 6.34 21.11
CA GLU A 132 -9.08 4.98 20.75
C GLU A 132 -8.38 4.50 19.47
N GLU A 133 -8.29 5.35 18.44
CA GLU A 133 -7.55 5.01 17.22
C GLU A 133 -6.05 4.79 17.48
N LYS A 134 -5.44 5.59 18.36
CA LYS A 134 -4.04 5.40 18.79
C LYS A 134 -3.87 4.06 19.52
N GLN A 135 -4.79 3.71 20.42
CA GLN A 135 -4.76 2.43 21.13
C GLN A 135 -4.97 1.23 20.19
N GLN A 136 -5.89 1.33 19.23
CA GLN A 136 -6.08 0.28 18.23
C GLN A 136 -4.83 0.10 17.35
N LYS A 137 -4.20 1.21 16.94
CA LYS A 137 -2.94 1.17 16.18
C LYS A 137 -1.80 0.55 17.00
N SER A 138 -1.67 0.90 18.28
CA SER A 138 -0.62 0.31 19.14
C SER A 138 -0.83 -1.19 19.34
N LEU A 139 -2.07 -1.64 19.55
CA LEU A 139 -2.41 -3.05 19.66
C LEU A 139 -2.16 -3.81 18.35
N ALA A 140 -2.48 -3.21 17.20
CA ALA A 140 -2.20 -3.79 15.89
C ALA A 140 -0.68 -3.95 15.67
N ILE A 141 0.12 -2.97 16.07
CA ILE A 141 1.58 -3.03 16.02
C ILE A 141 2.11 -4.15 16.93
N GLN A 142 1.59 -4.30 18.15
CA GLN A 142 1.97 -5.38 19.07
C GLN A 142 1.64 -6.75 18.47
N ARG A 143 0.42 -6.96 17.98
CA ARG A 143 0.02 -8.22 17.31
C ARG A 143 0.90 -8.53 16.11
N ALA A 144 1.25 -7.52 15.31
CA ALA A 144 2.15 -7.71 14.17
C ALA A 144 3.58 -8.10 14.60
N LYS A 145 4.09 -7.55 15.72
CA LYS A 145 5.38 -7.95 16.30
C LYS A 145 5.33 -9.40 16.79
N GLU A 146 4.32 -9.78 17.56
CA GLU A 146 4.14 -11.17 18.04
C GLU A 146 4.05 -12.17 16.90
N LEU A 147 3.32 -11.83 15.83
CA LEU A 147 3.20 -12.69 14.66
C LEU A 147 4.55 -12.86 13.94
N ARG A 148 5.33 -11.77 13.81
CA ARG A 148 6.69 -11.83 13.26
C ARG A 148 7.61 -12.68 14.13
N GLU A 149 7.57 -12.53 15.44
CA GLU A 149 8.37 -13.37 16.34
C GLU A 149 8.00 -14.84 16.23
N LYS A 150 6.70 -15.15 16.12
CA LYS A 150 6.24 -16.52 15.88
C LYS A 150 6.76 -17.06 14.55
N GLN A 151 6.69 -16.27 13.47
CA GLN A 151 7.25 -16.66 12.16
C GLN A 151 8.77 -16.88 12.21
N ILE A 152 9.50 -16.05 12.96
CA ILE A 152 10.94 -16.21 13.17
C ILE A 152 11.21 -17.51 13.95
N ARG A 153 10.48 -17.76 15.04
CA ARG A 153 10.59 -19.01 15.82
C ARG A 153 10.30 -20.24 14.95
N ASP A 154 9.23 -20.23 14.17
CA ASP A 154 8.86 -21.32 13.27
C ASP A 154 9.93 -21.55 12.19
N SER A 155 10.52 -20.48 11.67
CA SER A 155 11.62 -20.56 10.69
C SER A 155 12.88 -21.13 11.30
N ILE A 156 13.25 -20.71 12.52
CA ILE A 156 14.39 -21.26 13.26
C ILE A 156 14.18 -22.75 13.54
N SER A 157 12.98 -23.17 13.96
CA SER A 157 12.64 -24.58 14.19
C SER A 157 12.76 -25.42 12.91
N LYS A 158 12.28 -24.91 11.78
CA LYS A 158 12.44 -25.59 10.47
C LYS A 158 13.91 -25.75 10.08
N ILE A 159 14.72 -24.70 10.24
CA ILE A 159 16.16 -24.74 9.95
C ILE A 159 16.87 -25.75 10.86
N LYS A 160 16.48 -25.85 12.15
CA LYS A 160 17.03 -26.84 13.07
C LYS A 160 16.69 -28.27 12.65
N GLU A 161 15.44 -28.55 12.28
CA GLU A 161 15.03 -29.88 11.79
C GLU A 161 15.71 -30.25 10.47
N GLU A 162 15.85 -29.29 9.54
CA GLU A 162 16.58 -29.50 8.29
C GLU A 162 18.07 -29.83 8.54
N LYS A 163 18.72 -29.15 9.49
CA LYS A 163 20.09 -29.48 9.91
C LYS A 163 20.18 -30.90 10.49
N ARG A 164 19.23 -31.31 11.34
CA ARG A 164 19.22 -32.67 11.91
C ARG A 164 19.07 -33.73 10.82
N LEU A 165 18.18 -33.51 9.86
CA LEU A 165 17.99 -34.42 8.72
C LEU A 165 19.25 -34.54 7.86
N ARG A 166 19.92 -33.42 7.56
CA ARG A 166 21.20 -33.43 6.82
C ARG A 166 22.31 -34.16 7.59
N GLU A 167 22.37 -33.99 8.90
CA GLU A 167 23.35 -34.71 9.72
C GLU A 167 23.08 -36.23 9.73
N LEU A 168 21.80 -36.62 9.82
CA LEU A 168 21.39 -38.02 9.73
C LEU A 168 21.75 -38.64 8.38
N GLU A 169 21.50 -37.91 7.29
CA GLU A 169 21.84 -38.33 5.93
C GLU A 169 23.36 -38.47 5.75
N ARG A 170 24.14 -37.54 6.30
CA ARG A 170 25.60 -37.64 6.31
C ARG A 170 26.08 -38.90 7.02
N LYS A 171 25.55 -39.19 8.22
CA LYS A 171 25.88 -40.41 8.98
C LYS A 171 25.54 -41.67 8.20
N ARG A 172 24.39 -41.70 7.50
CA ARG A 172 24.02 -42.83 6.63
C ARG A 172 24.99 -43.02 5.47
N LEU A 173 25.42 -41.93 4.83
CA LEU A 173 26.39 -41.98 3.74
C LEU A 173 27.77 -42.44 4.22
N GLU A 174 28.20 -42.01 5.40
CA GLU A 174 29.44 -42.48 6.04
C GLU A 174 29.37 -43.99 6.35
N GLU A 175 28.28 -44.48 6.96
CA GLU A 175 28.09 -45.91 7.24
C GLU A 175 28.10 -46.76 5.95
N LEU A 176 27.47 -46.26 4.89
CA LEU A 176 27.42 -46.95 3.59
C LEU A 176 28.79 -46.97 2.90
N ALA A 177 29.58 -45.91 3.05
CA ALA A 177 30.96 -45.86 2.59
C ALA A 177 31.87 -46.83 3.36
N GLU A 178 31.66 -46.97 4.68
CA GLU A 178 32.39 -47.93 5.51
C GLU A 178 32.07 -49.37 5.14
N LYS A 179 30.79 -49.70 4.91
CA LYS A 179 30.38 -51.01 4.39
C LYS A 179 31.05 -51.32 3.04
N ARG A 180 31.07 -50.37 2.10
CA ARG A 180 31.77 -50.55 0.82
C ARG A 180 33.27 -50.79 0.98
N ARG A 181 33.92 -50.16 1.98
CA ARG A 181 35.33 -50.40 2.29
C ARG A 181 35.52 -51.81 2.84
N GLN A 182 34.67 -52.25 3.75
CA GLN A 182 34.70 -53.61 4.29
C GLN A 182 34.46 -54.68 3.21
N ASP A 183 33.48 -54.47 2.33
CA ASP A 183 33.22 -55.35 1.18
C ASP A 183 34.41 -55.43 0.22
N SER A 184 35.10 -54.30 -0.02
CA SER A 184 36.30 -54.25 -0.85
C SER A 184 37.47 -54.99 -0.20
N ILE A 185 37.65 -54.87 1.12
CA ILE A 185 38.67 -55.61 1.87
C ILE A 185 38.39 -57.12 1.83
N ALA A 186 37.13 -57.52 2.02
CA ALA A 186 36.72 -58.92 1.93
C ALA A 186 36.97 -59.50 0.53
N ALA A 187 36.70 -58.73 -0.53
CA ALA A 187 36.98 -59.14 -1.90
C ALA A 187 38.49 -59.35 -2.16
N VAL A 188 39.35 -58.49 -1.61
CA VAL A 188 40.81 -58.64 -1.69
C VAL A 188 41.28 -59.90 -0.98
N GLN A 189 40.77 -60.19 0.23
CA GLN A 189 41.12 -61.41 0.97
C GLN A 189 40.67 -62.69 0.23
N VAL A 190 39.51 -62.67 -0.43
CA VAL A 190 39.04 -63.80 -1.26
C VAL A 190 39.92 -63.99 -2.49
N ALA A 191 40.39 -62.90 -3.12
CA ALA A 191 41.31 -62.97 -4.25
C ALA A 191 42.68 -63.53 -3.82
N GLU A 192 43.20 -63.10 -2.67
CA GLU A 192 44.46 -63.58 -2.11
C GLU A 192 44.40 -65.07 -1.74
N ALA A 193 43.28 -65.53 -1.16
CA ALA A 193 43.05 -66.95 -0.88
C ALA A 193 42.99 -67.82 -2.15
N LYS A 194 42.39 -67.30 -3.24
CA LYS A 194 42.39 -67.99 -4.55
C LYS A 194 43.77 -68.08 -5.17
N GLU A 195 44.58 -67.03 -5.03
CA GLU A 195 45.94 -67.02 -5.55
C GLU A 195 46.86 -67.94 -4.75
N LEU A 196 46.68 -68.02 -3.43
CA LEU A 196 47.35 -69.00 -2.58
C LEU A 196 46.97 -70.44 -2.96
N ALA A 197 45.68 -70.71 -3.19
CA ALA A 197 45.22 -72.02 -3.64
C ALA A 197 45.81 -72.42 -5.01
N ARG A 198 45.93 -71.46 -5.94
CA ARG A 198 46.63 -71.68 -7.22
C ARG A 198 48.11 -71.96 -7.04
N GLN A 199 48.78 -71.25 -6.13
CA GLN A 199 50.19 -71.51 -5.83
C GLN A 199 50.39 -72.90 -5.23
N GLN A 200 49.52 -73.33 -4.32
CA GLN A 200 49.53 -74.69 -3.76
C GLN A 200 49.22 -75.75 -4.81
N GLU A 201 48.29 -75.51 -5.73
CA GLU A 201 48.03 -76.42 -6.87
C GLU A 201 49.24 -76.50 -7.81
N LEU A 202 49.91 -75.37 -8.06
CA LEU A 202 51.13 -75.32 -8.86
C LEU A 202 52.30 -76.05 -8.17
N GLU A 203 52.46 -75.90 -6.86
CA GLU A 203 53.43 -76.67 -6.07
C GLU A 203 53.10 -78.16 -6.07
N ARG A 204 51.83 -78.54 -5.97
CA ARG A 204 51.39 -79.93 -6.05
C ARG A 204 51.70 -80.53 -7.42
N LYS A 205 51.46 -79.78 -8.50
CA LYS A 205 51.85 -80.15 -9.86
C LYS A 205 53.38 -80.24 -10.02
N ARG A 206 54.15 -79.33 -9.41
CA ARG A 206 55.62 -79.41 -9.38
C ARG A 206 56.12 -80.63 -8.61
N LEU A 207 55.48 -81.01 -7.51
CA LEU A 207 55.80 -82.22 -6.75
C LEU A 207 55.44 -83.48 -7.53
N GLU A 208 54.33 -83.48 -8.27
CA GLU A 208 53.96 -84.55 -9.22
C GLU A 208 54.97 -84.65 -10.36
N GLU A 209 55.37 -83.54 -10.98
CA GLU A 209 56.38 -83.49 -12.04
C GLU A 209 57.77 -83.93 -11.52
N LEU A 210 58.11 -83.64 -10.27
CA LEU A 210 59.35 -84.09 -9.63
C LEU A 210 59.29 -85.59 -9.26
N ALA A 211 58.10 -86.11 -8.92
CA ALA A 211 57.88 -87.54 -8.75
C ALA A 211 57.91 -88.29 -10.09
N GLU A 212 57.45 -87.66 -11.17
CA GLU A 212 57.52 -88.17 -12.54
C GLU A 212 58.96 -88.13 -13.08
N LYS A 213 59.73 -87.07 -12.78
CA LYS A 213 61.19 -87.04 -13.02
C LYS A 213 61.91 -88.15 -12.26
N ARG A 214 61.57 -88.43 -10.99
CA ARG A 214 62.12 -89.59 -10.26
C ARG A 214 61.72 -90.95 -10.85
N ARG A 215 60.56 -91.05 -11.50
CA ARG A 215 60.15 -92.24 -12.28
C ARG A 215 60.89 -92.34 -13.62
N GLN A 216 61.23 -91.21 -14.26
CA GLN A 216 61.99 -91.15 -15.51
C GLN A 216 63.52 -91.29 -15.28
N ASP A 217 64.03 -90.91 -14.12
CA ASP A 217 65.43 -91.10 -13.70
C ASP A 217 65.75 -92.57 -13.36
N SER A 218 64.74 -93.43 -13.21
CA SER A 218 64.89 -94.89 -13.15
C SER A 218 65.02 -95.55 -14.52
N ILE A 219 64.88 -94.78 -15.61
CA ILE A 219 65.01 -95.24 -17.01
C ILE A 219 66.13 -94.48 -17.76
N ALA A 220 66.64 -93.37 -17.23
CA ALA A 220 67.75 -92.61 -17.80
C ALA A 220 69.14 -92.97 -17.22
N ALA A 221 69.30 -94.16 -16.64
CA ALA A 221 70.60 -94.74 -16.26
C ALA A 221 71.28 -95.54 -17.41
N VAL A 222 70.72 -95.52 -18.63
CA VAL A 222 71.21 -96.33 -19.77
C VAL A 222 71.66 -95.50 -20.99
N GLN A 223 71.56 -94.16 -20.97
CA GLN A 223 72.04 -93.33 -22.09
C GLN A 223 73.00 -92.21 -21.66
N ALA A 224 73.94 -92.59 -20.80
CA ALA A 224 75.20 -91.88 -20.64
C ALA A 224 76.16 -92.25 -21.78
N ALA A 225 76.14 -91.51 -22.90
CA ALA A 225 77.25 -91.54 -23.87
C ALA A 225 77.35 -90.33 -24.82
N GLU A 226 76.26 -89.63 -25.17
CA GLU A 226 76.32 -88.63 -26.27
C GLU A 226 76.28 -87.15 -25.85
N ALA A 227 76.23 -86.84 -24.54
CA ALA A 227 76.10 -85.45 -24.06
C ALA A 227 77.43 -84.73 -23.72
N LYS A 228 78.59 -85.30 -24.09
CA LYS A 228 79.91 -84.70 -23.81
C LYS A 228 80.48 -83.82 -24.93
N GLU A 229 79.83 -83.74 -26.10
CA GLU A 229 80.24 -82.84 -27.19
C GLU A 229 79.40 -81.55 -27.26
N LEU A 230 78.16 -81.54 -26.76
CA LEU A 230 77.27 -80.37 -26.77
C LEU A 230 77.65 -79.31 -25.72
N ALA A 231 78.32 -79.71 -24.64
CA ALA A 231 78.70 -78.81 -23.54
C ALA A 231 79.77 -77.77 -23.93
N ARG A 232 80.57 -78.03 -24.98
CA ARG A 232 81.61 -77.08 -25.45
C ARG A 232 81.08 -76.00 -26.40
N GLN A 233 79.99 -76.26 -27.12
CA GLN A 233 79.35 -75.26 -27.99
C GLN A 233 78.51 -74.23 -27.20
N GLN A 234 77.92 -74.63 -26.06
CA GLN A 234 77.05 -73.78 -25.25
C GLN A 234 77.80 -72.69 -24.44
N GLU A 235 79.09 -72.87 -24.17
CA GLU A 235 79.88 -71.89 -23.42
C GLU A 235 80.21 -70.63 -24.25
N LEU A 236 80.28 -70.76 -25.59
CA LEU A 236 80.52 -69.64 -26.50
C LEU A 236 79.23 -68.82 -26.76
N GLU A 237 78.07 -69.47 -26.71
CA GLU A 237 76.75 -68.84 -26.88
C GLU A 237 76.36 -68.00 -25.65
N ARG A 238 76.76 -68.45 -24.46
CA ARG A 238 76.48 -67.76 -23.19
C ARG A 238 77.14 -66.37 -23.12
N LYS A 239 78.35 -66.22 -23.70
CA LYS A 239 79.05 -64.93 -23.77
C LYS A 239 78.44 -63.96 -24.78
N ARG A 240 77.73 -64.44 -25.82
CA ARG A 240 76.98 -63.60 -26.77
C ARG A 240 75.62 -63.15 -26.22
N LEU A 241 75.04 -63.89 -25.27
CA LEU A 241 73.76 -63.54 -24.63
C LEU A 241 73.91 -62.49 -23.52
N GLU A 242 75.08 -62.37 -22.90
CA GLU A 242 75.35 -61.37 -21.86
C GLU A 242 75.46 -59.96 -22.44
N GLU A 243 76.06 -59.81 -23.63
CA GLU A 243 76.14 -58.54 -24.40
C GLU A 243 74.75 -58.11 -24.95
N LEU A 244 73.85 -59.07 -25.17
CA LEU A 244 72.47 -58.82 -25.63
C LEU A 244 71.51 -58.49 -24.47
N ALA A 245 71.85 -58.90 -23.25
CA ALA A 245 71.10 -58.58 -22.03
C ALA A 245 71.33 -57.13 -21.57
N GLU A 246 72.50 -56.55 -21.85
CA GLU A 246 72.82 -55.17 -21.50
C GLU A 246 72.11 -54.15 -22.42
N LYS A 247 71.91 -54.49 -23.71
CA LYS A 247 71.01 -53.72 -24.62
C LYS A 247 69.54 -53.81 -24.21
N ARG A 248 69.07 -54.95 -23.70
CA ARG A 248 67.68 -55.11 -23.22
C ARG A 248 67.36 -54.36 -21.92
N ARG A 249 68.38 -54.06 -21.09
CA ARG A 249 68.23 -53.19 -19.90
C ARG A 249 68.01 -51.72 -20.27
N GLN A 250 68.58 -51.24 -21.37
CA GLN A 250 68.34 -49.87 -21.85
C GLN A 250 66.95 -49.71 -22.51
N ASP A 251 66.45 -50.73 -23.20
CA ASP A 251 65.10 -50.71 -23.79
C ASP A 251 63.97 -50.81 -22.76
N SER A 252 64.17 -51.56 -21.66
CA SER A 252 63.15 -51.73 -20.60
C SER A 252 62.93 -50.46 -19.76
N ILE A 253 63.94 -49.59 -19.63
CA ILE A 253 63.82 -48.30 -18.92
C ILE A 253 63.03 -47.28 -19.77
N ALA A 254 63.08 -47.38 -21.10
CA ALA A 254 62.31 -46.53 -22.00
C ALA A 254 60.82 -46.91 -22.02
N THR A 255 60.49 -48.20 -21.96
CA THR A 255 59.09 -48.66 -21.95
C THR A 255 58.37 -48.38 -20.63
N VAL A 256 59.07 -48.45 -19.48
CA VAL A 256 58.48 -48.10 -18.17
C VAL A 256 58.21 -46.60 -18.05
N ARG A 257 59.13 -45.74 -18.52
CA ARG A 257 58.89 -44.28 -18.55
C ARG A 257 57.78 -43.87 -19.52
N ALA A 258 57.60 -44.59 -20.63
CA ALA A 258 56.49 -44.36 -21.55
C ALA A 258 55.13 -44.87 -21.00
N ALA A 259 55.13 -45.93 -20.19
CA ALA A 259 53.94 -46.44 -19.52
C ALA A 259 53.52 -45.53 -18.35
N GLU A 260 54.45 -45.07 -17.52
CA GLU A 260 54.18 -44.09 -16.46
C GLU A 260 53.69 -42.75 -17.01
N ALA A 261 54.25 -42.27 -18.13
CA ALA A 261 53.76 -41.05 -18.78
C ALA A 261 52.34 -41.19 -19.37
N LYS A 262 51.99 -42.37 -19.89
CA LYS A 262 50.63 -42.67 -20.37
C LYS A 262 49.64 -42.78 -19.21
N GLU A 263 50.02 -43.38 -18.10
CA GLU A 263 49.14 -43.54 -16.95
C GLU A 263 48.93 -42.22 -16.20
N LEU A 264 49.96 -41.36 -16.13
CA LEU A 264 49.84 -39.99 -15.63
C LEU A 264 48.95 -39.12 -16.53
N ALA A 265 49.07 -39.25 -17.85
CA ALA A 265 48.17 -38.56 -18.79
C ALA A 265 46.72 -39.04 -18.67
N ARG A 266 46.50 -40.35 -18.46
CA ARG A 266 45.18 -40.92 -18.21
C ARG A 266 44.58 -40.44 -16.90
N GLN A 267 45.38 -40.35 -15.83
CA GLN A 267 44.95 -39.81 -14.54
C GLN A 267 44.59 -38.33 -14.66
N GLN A 268 45.40 -37.52 -15.36
CA GLN A 268 45.10 -36.11 -15.61
C GLN A 268 43.83 -35.92 -16.47
N GLU A 269 43.60 -36.77 -17.47
CA GLU A 269 42.37 -36.72 -18.28
C GLU A 269 41.14 -37.10 -17.47
N LEU A 270 41.23 -38.12 -16.61
CA LEU A 270 40.14 -38.53 -15.73
C LEU A 270 39.83 -37.47 -14.67
N GLU A 271 40.86 -36.82 -14.13
CA GLU A 271 40.74 -35.73 -13.16
C GLU A 271 40.14 -34.48 -13.81
N ARG A 272 40.51 -34.18 -15.05
CA ARG A 272 39.92 -33.12 -15.87
C ARG A 272 38.44 -33.39 -16.16
N LYS A 273 38.08 -34.62 -16.53
CA LYS A 273 36.67 -35.04 -16.71
C LYS A 273 35.87 -34.97 -15.41
N ARG A 274 36.46 -35.34 -14.27
CA ARG A 274 35.84 -35.19 -12.95
C ARG A 274 35.62 -33.73 -12.57
N LEU A 275 36.57 -32.85 -12.87
CA LEU A 275 36.43 -31.40 -12.66
C LEU A 275 35.38 -30.78 -13.58
N GLU A 276 35.25 -31.28 -14.81
CA GLU A 276 34.23 -30.84 -15.77
C GLU A 276 32.82 -31.29 -15.36
N GLU A 277 32.65 -32.55 -14.91
CA GLU A 277 31.39 -33.06 -14.36
C GLU A 277 30.96 -32.32 -13.08
N LEU A 278 31.93 -31.96 -12.23
CA LEU A 278 31.68 -31.17 -11.01
C LEU A 278 31.34 -29.71 -11.33
N ALA A 279 31.91 -29.14 -12.39
CA ALA A 279 31.56 -27.82 -12.90
C ALA A 279 30.17 -27.82 -13.55
N GLU A 280 29.78 -28.90 -14.22
CA GLU A 280 28.45 -29.05 -14.82
C GLU A 280 27.36 -29.25 -13.75
N LYS A 281 27.62 -30.02 -12.69
CA LYS A 281 26.75 -30.08 -11.51
C LYS A 281 26.58 -28.72 -10.84
N ARG A 282 27.67 -27.95 -10.66
CA ARG A 282 27.59 -26.57 -10.12
C ARG A 282 26.80 -25.60 -11.00
N ARG A 283 26.82 -25.79 -12.33
CA ARG A 283 25.97 -25.04 -13.27
C ARG A 283 24.51 -25.43 -13.15
N GLN A 284 24.20 -26.72 -13.03
CA GLN A 284 22.83 -27.20 -12.84
C GLN A 284 22.23 -26.75 -11.50
N ASP A 285 23.01 -26.77 -10.42
CA ASP A 285 22.58 -26.28 -9.09
C ASP A 285 22.32 -24.77 -9.09
N SER A 286 23.13 -24.00 -9.84
CA SER A 286 22.94 -22.56 -10.01
C SER A 286 21.68 -22.23 -10.83
N ILE A 287 21.33 -23.04 -11.83
CA ILE A 287 20.09 -22.89 -12.61
C ILE A 287 18.85 -23.27 -11.77
N ALA A 288 18.96 -24.28 -10.91
CA ALA A 288 17.89 -24.65 -9.97
C ALA A 288 17.64 -23.55 -8.93
N ALA A 289 18.71 -22.92 -8.40
CA ALA A 289 18.61 -21.81 -7.47
C ALA A 289 17.94 -20.57 -8.09
N VAL A 290 18.25 -20.23 -9.34
CA VAL A 290 17.63 -19.11 -10.07
C VAL A 290 16.15 -19.38 -10.36
N ARG A 291 15.77 -20.63 -10.71
CA ARG A 291 14.36 -21.01 -10.90
C ARG A 291 13.56 -20.99 -9.60
N ALA A 292 14.18 -21.35 -8.47
CA ALA A 292 13.55 -21.28 -7.15
C ALA A 292 13.31 -19.83 -6.69
N GLU A 293 14.22 -18.90 -6.97
CA GLU A 293 13.99 -17.47 -6.70
C GLU A 293 12.93 -16.86 -7.62
N ALA A 294 12.94 -17.20 -8.91
CA ALA A 294 11.89 -16.75 -9.84
C ALA A 294 10.48 -17.23 -9.41
N ALA A 295 10.37 -18.45 -8.85
CA ALA A 295 9.12 -18.97 -8.31
C ALA A 295 8.66 -18.26 -7.02
N LYS A 296 9.60 -17.87 -6.14
CA LYS A 296 9.30 -17.08 -4.93
C LYS A 296 8.84 -15.67 -5.28
N GLU A 297 9.44 -15.05 -6.29
CA GLU A 297 9.05 -13.71 -6.72
C GLU A 297 7.67 -13.70 -7.38
N LEU A 298 7.33 -14.75 -8.16
CA LEU A 298 5.98 -14.93 -8.71
C LEU A 298 4.93 -15.11 -7.60
N ALA A 299 5.24 -15.86 -6.55
CA ALA A 299 4.35 -16.04 -5.39
C ALA A 299 4.12 -14.72 -4.63
N ARG A 300 5.17 -13.90 -4.45
CA ARG A 300 5.04 -12.55 -3.86
C ARG A 300 4.14 -11.63 -4.69
N GLN A 301 4.26 -11.67 -6.01
CA GLN A 301 3.42 -10.86 -6.89
C GLN A 301 1.95 -11.30 -6.85
N GLN A 302 1.67 -12.60 -6.75
CA GLN A 302 0.31 -13.11 -6.59
C GLN A 302 -0.29 -12.70 -5.23
N GLU A 303 0.49 -12.72 -4.16
CA GLU A 303 0.05 -12.27 -2.83
C GLU A 303 -0.26 -10.77 -2.81
N LEU A 304 0.56 -9.95 -3.48
CA LEU A 304 0.33 -8.51 -3.61
C LEU A 304 -0.94 -8.18 -4.40
N LYS A 305 -1.21 -8.93 -5.48
CA LYS A 305 -2.47 -8.81 -6.25
C LYS A 305 -3.69 -9.18 -5.41
N ARG A 306 -3.59 -10.22 -4.59
CA ARG A 306 -4.67 -10.64 -3.68
C ARG A 306 -4.95 -9.58 -2.61
N LYS A 307 -3.91 -8.94 -2.07
CA LYS A 307 -4.06 -7.82 -1.11
C LYS A 307 -4.78 -6.61 -1.72
N ARG A 308 -4.43 -6.22 -2.96
CA ARG A 308 -5.10 -5.12 -3.68
C ARG A 308 -6.57 -5.40 -4.00
N LEU A 309 -6.94 -6.65 -4.26
CA LEU A 309 -8.35 -7.04 -4.50
C LEU A 309 -9.21 -6.97 -3.23
N VAL A 310 -8.63 -7.27 -2.06
CA VAL A 310 -9.31 -7.14 -0.76
C VAL A 310 -9.56 -5.67 -0.42
N GLU A 311 -8.55 -4.80 -0.63
CA GLU A 311 -8.66 -3.35 -0.39
C GLU A 311 -9.73 -2.69 -1.28
N LEU A 312 -9.85 -3.14 -2.53
CA LEU A 312 -10.89 -2.68 -3.44
C LEU A 312 -12.30 -3.16 -3.03
N ALA A 313 -12.41 -4.36 -2.46
CA ALA A 313 -13.66 -4.89 -1.94
C ALA A 313 -14.13 -4.16 -0.66
N GLU A 314 -13.20 -3.73 0.19
CA GLU A 314 -13.51 -2.89 1.36
C GLU A 314 -14.01 -1.50 0.97
N LYS A 315 -13.39 -0.85 -0.01
CA LYS A 315 -13.89 0.44 -0.53
C LYS A 315 -15.32 0.34 -1.06
N ARG A 316 -15.65 -0.71 -1.84
CA ARG A 316 -17.02 -0.93 -2.34
C ARG A 316 -18.05 -1.20 -1.23
N ARG A 317 -17.63 -1.80 -0.11
CA ARG A 317 -18.48 -1.96 1.08
C ARG A 317 -18.75 -0.63 1.75
N GLN A 318 -17.75 0.24 1.86
CA GLN A 318 -17.91 1.58 2.44
C GLN A 318 -18.85 2.45 1.59
N ASP A 319 -18.73 2.39 0.27
CA ASP A 319 -19.62 3.14 -0.65
C ASP A 319 -21.08 2.63 -0.57
N SER A 320 -21.30 1.32 -0.40
CA SER A 320 -22.64 0.74 -0.24
C SER A 320 -23.32 1.17 1.07
N ILE A 321 -22.55 1.35 2.14
CA ILE A 321 -23.07 1.82 3.44
C ILE A 321 -23.45 3.31 3.36
N ALA A 322 -22.68 4.12 2.63
CA ALA A 322 -23.00 5.53 2.41
C ALA A 322 -24.30 5.72 1.60
N ALA A 323 -24.54 4.86 0.61
CA ALA A 323 -25.79 4.87 -0.17
C ALA A 323 -27.03 4.53 0.66
N VAL A 324 -26.94 3.59 1.61
CA VAL A 324 -28.07 3.21 2.49
C VAL A 324 -28.45 4.37 3.42
N ARG A 325 -27.46 5.07 4.01
CA ARG A 325 -27.71 6.23 4.89
C ARG A 325 -28.36 7.41 4.17
N ALA A 326 -28.01 7.63 2.90
CA ALA A 326 -28.63 8.67 2.08
C ALA A 326 -30.08 8.34 1.70
N ALA A 327 -30.45 7.05 1.60
CA ALA A 327 -31.82 6.62 1.36
C ALA A 327 -32.71 6.77 2.61
N GLU A 328 -32.18 6.43 3.79
CA GLU A 328 -32.88 6.60 5.08
C GLU A 328 -33.20 8.08 5.37
N ALA A 329 -32.28 9.01 5.05
CA ALA A 329 -32.50 10.45 5.22
C ALA A 329 -33.63 11.01 4.32
N LYS A 330 -33.83 10.43 3.13
CA LYS A 330 -34.90 10.84 2.22
C LYS A 330 -36.29 10.33 2.65
N GLU A 331 -36.36 9.16 3.28
CA GLU A 331 -37.62 8.65 3.84
C GLU A 331 -38.08 9.48 5.04
N LEU A 332 -37.16 9.90 5.90
CA LEU A 332 -37.49 10.76 7.04
C LEU A 332 -38.08 12.11 6.60
N ALA A 333 -37.51 12.73 5.56
CA ALA A 333 -38.03 13.98 5.00
C ALA A 333 -39.45 13.84 4.41
N ARG A 334 -39.76 12.68 3.80
CA ARG A 334 -41.11 12.38 3.29
C ARG A 334 -42.13 12.20 4.40
N GLN A 335 -41.74 11.56 5.50
CA GLN A 335 -42.63 11.37 6.66
C GLN A 335 -43.03 12.71 7.29
N GLN A 336 -42.07 13.63 7.41
CA GLN A 336 -42.32 14.98 7.91
C GLN A 336 -43.23 15.80 6.99
N GLU A 337 -43.08 15.67 5.67
CA GLU A 337 -43.96 16.35 4.72
C GLU A 337 -45.41 15.81 4.75
N LEU A 338 -45.58 14.51 4.96
CA LEU A 338 -46.90 13.87 5.08
C LEU A 338 -47.63 14.31 6.35
N GLU A 339 -46.89 14.46 7.46
CA GLU A 339 -47.44 14.92 8.73
C GLU A 339 -47.89 16.39 8.66
N ARG A 340 -47.13 17.23 7.95
CA ARG A 340 -47.51 18.63 7.68
C ARG A 340 -48.81 18.73 6.88
N LYS A 341 -48.98 17.91 5.84
CA LYS A 341 -50.20 17.86 5.02
C LYS A 341 -51.43 17.40 5.82
N ARG A 342 -51.25 16.46 6.77
CA ARG A 342 -52.34 16.02 7.66
C ARG A 342 -52.81 17.11 8.62
N LEU A 343 -51.89 17.91 9.14
CA LEU A 343 -52.24 19.04 10.02
C LEU A 343 -52.99 20.13 9.26
N GLU A 344 -52.64 20.35 8.00
CA GLU A 344 -53.30 21.31 7.11
C GLU A 344 -54.74 20.89 6.77
N GLU A 345 -54.96 19.61 6.46
CA GLU A 345 -56.29 19.03 6.22
C GLU A 345 -57.22 19.12 7.45
N LEU A 346 -56.65 18.99 8.65
CA LEU A 346 -57.38 19.11 9.92
C LEU A 346 -57.76 20.57 10.23
N ALA A 347 -56.90 21.52 9.84
CA ALA A 347 -57.20 22.95 9.93
C ALA A 347 -58.28 23.37 8.92
N GLU A 348 -58.32 22.76 7.74
CA GLU A 348 -59.33 23.03 6.72
C GLU A 348 -60.71 22.46 7.09
N LYS A 349 -60.78 21.26 7.70
CA LYS A 349 -62.03 20.73 8.27
C LYS A 349 -62.61 21.64 9.35
N ARG A 350 -61.77 22.19 10.24
CA ARG A 350 -62.21 23.17 11.25
C ARG A 350 -62.73 24.47 10.62
N ARG A 351 -62.19 24.89 9.47
CA ARG A 351 -62.74 26.04 8.72
C ARG A 351 -64.08 25.72 8.07
N GLN A 352 -64.28 24.51 7.56
CA GLN A 352 -65.54 24.07 6.95
C GLN A 352 -66.66 23.89 7.99
N ASP A 353 -66.35 23.38 9.19
CA ASP A 353 -67.31 23.25 10.30
C ASP A 353 -67.80 24.64 10.80
N SER A 354 -66.91 25.65 10.82
CA SER A 354 -67.27 27.03 11.14
C SER A 354 -68.15 27.69 10.06
N ILE A 355 -67.96 27.37 8.78
CA ILE A 355 -68.80 27.86 7.68
C ILE A 355 -70.19 27.20 7.69
N ALA A 356 -70.28 25.93 8.13
CA ALA A 356 -71.56 25.21 8.29
C ALA A 356 -72.43 25.77 9.44
N ALA A 357 -71.80 26.25 10.52
CA ALA A 357 -72.50 26.90 11.62
C ALA A 357 -73.13 28.26 11.21
N VAL A 358 -72.46 29.03 10.34
CA VAL A 358 -72.99 30.32 9.83
C VAL A 358 -74.20 30.09 8.91
N ARG A 359 -74.18 29.06 8.06
CA ARG A 359 -75.31 28.72 7.17
C ARG A 359 -76.54 28.17 7.91
N ALA A 360 -76.39 27.68 9.14
CA ALA A 360 -77.48 27.16 9.96
C ALA A 360 -78.26 28.27 10.71
N GLU A 361 -77.65 29.44 10.93
CA GLU A 361 -78.34 30.62 11.46
C GLU A 361 -79.11 31.38 10.38
N GLU A 362 -78.55 31.52 9.17
CA GLU A 362 -79.28 32.10 8.01
C GLU A 362 -80.56 31.31 7.66
N ALA A 363 -80.58 29.99 7.89
CA ALA A 363 -81.77 29.15 7.69
C ALA A 363 -82.86 29.32 8.76
N LYS A 364 -82.52 29.80 9.97
CA LYS A 364 -83.50 30.08 11.04
C LYS A 364 -84.22 31.42 10.85
N GLU A 365 -83.57 32.41 10.24
CA GLU A 365 -84.20 33.69 9.89
C GLU A 365 -85.25 33.54 8.80
N LEU A 366 -85.00 32.69 7.79
CA LEU A 366 -85.93 32.41 6.70
C LEU A 366 -87.21 31.67 7.17
N ALA A 367 -87.07 30.78 8.17
CA ALA A 367 -88.19 30.02 8.74
C ALA A 367 -89.13 30.88 9.61
N ARG A 368 -88.61 31.92 10.29
CA ARG A 368 -89.42 32.86 11.08
C ARG A 368 -90.34 33.73 10.23
N GLN A 369 -89.94 34.06 8.99
CA GLN A 369 -90.77 34.82 8.07
C GLN A 369 -91.99 34.02 7.56
N GLN A 370 -91.89 32.69 7.48
CA GLN A 370 -92.98 31.81 7.00
C GLN A 370 -94.02 31.45 8.08
N GLU A 371 -93.66 31.52 9.36
CA GLU A 371 -94.56 31.19 10.49
C GLU A 371 -95.64 32.27 10.74
N LEU A 372 -95.37 33.53 10.37
CA LEU A 372 -96.31 34.65 10.52
C LEU A 372 -97.52 34.52 9.55
N GLU A 373 -97.30 33.92 8.39
CA GLU A 373 -98.32 33.70 7.35
C GLU A 373 -99.31 32.59 7.73
N ARG A 374 -98.85 31.58 8.48
CA ARG A 374 -99.63 30.40 8.86
C ARG A 374 -100.66 30.68 9.95
N LYS A 375 -100.37 31.62 10.87
CA LYS A 375 -101.23 32.00 12.00
C LYS A 375 -102.53 32.72 11.58
N ARG A 376 -102.61 33.25 10.36
CA ARG A 376 -103.83 33.87 9.79
C ARG A 376 -104.87 32.86 9.29
N LEU A 377 -104.48 31.59 9.09
CA LEU A 377 -105.35 30.57 8.50
C LEU A 377 -106.01 29.63 9.54
N GLU A 378 -105.57 29.67 10.80
CA GLU A 378 -105.95 28.69 11.84
C GLU A 378 -107.08 29.16 12.78
N GLU A 379 -107.39 30.46 12.80
CA GLU A 379 -108.49 31.05 13.58
C GLU A 379 -109.89 30.59 13.07
N LEU A 380 -109.95 30.13 11.82
CA LEU A 380 -111.16 29.61 11.17
C LEU A 380 -111.52 28.16 11.55
N ALA A 381 -110.67 27.48 12.32
CA ALA A 381 -110.83 26.07 12.70
C ALA A 381 -111.26 25.86 14.17
N GLU A 382 -111.62 26.93 14.85
CA GLU A 382 -112.85 27.07 15.63
C GLU A 382 -113.58 25.80 16.16
N LYS A 383 -114.08 25.97 17.39
CA LYS A 383 -115.48 25.70 17.78
C LYS A 383 -116.08 24.30 17.57
N ARG A 384 -115.34 23.28 17.15
CA ARG A 384 -115.89 21.92 16.98
C ARG A 384 -115.34 20.91 17.98
N LYS A 385 -115.98 20.82 19.16
CA LYS A 385 -116.19 19.59 19.98
C LYS A 385 -115.49 19.58 21.35
N GLN A 386 -116.09 20.34 22.25
CA GLN A 386 -115.92 20.35 23.70
C GLN A 386 -116.58 19.15 24.45
N ASP A 387 -117.11 18.11 23.79
CA ASP A 387 -118.04 17.15 24.44
C ASP A 387 -117.44 15.83 24.95
N SER A 388 -116.13 15.70 25.17
CA SER A 388 -115.57 14.40 25.61
C SER A 388 -114.45 14.47 26.64
N ILE A 389 -114.36 15.57 27.40
CA ILE A 389 -113.19 15.89 28.25
C ILE A 389 -113.21 15.20 29.63
N ALA A 390 -114.34 14.81 30.21
CA ALA A 390 -114.37 14.39 31.62
C ALA A 390 -114.02 12.91 31.93
N LYS A 391 -114.09 11.98 30.96
CA LYS A 391 -113.80 10.54 31.18
C LYS A 391 -112.41 10.08 30.71
N LEU A 392 -111.68 10.92 29.97
CA LEU A 392 -110.37 10.61 29.37
C LEU A 392 -109.17 10.90 30.29
N GLU A 393 -109.33 11.70 31.35
CA GLU A 393 -108.17 12.16 32.14
C GLU A 393 -107.65 11.13 33.16
N LEU A 394 -108.49 10.22 33.65
CA LEU A 394 -108.06 9.19 34.61
C LEU A 394 -107.37 7.99 33.93
N GLN A 395 -107.69 7.70 32.66
CA GLN A 395 -107.00 6.66 31.87
C GLN A 395 -105.71 7.18 31.20
N LYS A 396 -105.60 8.48 30.89
CA LYS A 396 -104.38 9.08 30.30
C LYS A 396 -103.15 9.06 31.21
N LYS A 397 -103.31 9.21 32.54
CA LYS A 397 -102.16 9.19 33.47
C LYS A 397 -101.48 7.82 33.55
N LYS A 398 -102.23 6.72 33.64
CA LYS A 398 -101.68 5.35 33.73
C LYS A 398 -101.04 4.86 32.42
N ILE A 399 -101.51 5.32 31.26
CA ILE A 399 -100.95 4.99 29.94
C ILE A 399 -99.66 5.80 29.67
N PHE A 400 -99.60 7.07 30.10
CA PHE A 400 -98.42 7.92 29.96
C PHE A 400 -97.20 7.40 30.74
N GLU A 401 -97.37 6.87 31.95
CA GLU A 401 -96.24 6.30 32.72
C GLU A 401 -95.69 5.01 32.09
N ILE A 402 -96.56 4.12 31.59
CA ILE A 402 -96.17 2.85 30.96
C ILE A 402 -95.54 3.09 29.57
N GLU A 403 -96.04 4.06 28.79
CA GLU A 403 -95.45 4.44 27.52
C GLU A 403 -94.10 5.16 27.69
N LYS A 404 -93.93 5.98 28.73
CA LYS A 404 -92.64 6.61 29.05
C LYS A 404 -91.56 5.57 29.39
N GLN A 405 -91.89 4.54 30.18
CA GLN A 405 -90.93 3.46 30.50
C GLN A 405 -90.64 2.55 29.29
N ARG A 406 -91.64 2.26 28.44
CA ARG A 406 -91.44 1.45 27.22
C ARG A 406 -90.72 2.22 26.10
N ALA A 407 -90.88 3.54 25.98
CA ALA A 407 -90.15 4.38 25.03
C ALA A 407 -88.66 4.49 25.40
N VAL A 408 -88.33 4.63 26.69
CA VAL A 408 -86.94 4.63 27.17
C VAL A 408 -86.28 3.26 26.95
N ALA A 409 -86.98 2.15 27.21
CA ALA A 409 -86.46 0.81 26.94
C ALA A 409 -86.25 0.52 25.44
N ARG A 410 -87.13 1.01 24.55
CA ARG A 410 -86.96 0.90 23.09
C ARG A 410 -85.82 1.78 22.55
N LEU A 411 -85.68 3.02 23.03
CA LEU A 411 -84.62 3.93 22.61
C LEU A 411 -83.23 3.47 23.12
N ASN A 412 -83.18 2.78 24.27
CA ASN A 412 -81.95 2.14 24.76
C ASN A 412 -81.63 0.83 24.01
N ALA A 413 -82.62 -0.02 23.72
CA ALA A 413 -82.42 -1.23 22.92
C ALA A 413 -82.03 -0.92 21.47
N GLU A 414 -82.58 0.14 20.85
CA GLU A 414 -82.20 0.58 19.51
C GLU A 414 -80.82 1.26 19.48
N LYS A 415 -80.46 2.02 20.51
CA LYS A 415 -79.09 2.56 20.68
C LYS A 415 -78.05 1.45 20.86
N GLU A 416 -78.37 0.39 21.61
CA GLU A 416 -77.46 -0.74 21.82
C GLU A 416 -77.34 -1.61 20.57
N LYS A 417 -78.43 -1.78 19.81
CA LYS A 417 -78.40 -2.46 18.51
C LYS A 417 -77.60 -1.66 17.46
N ARG A 418 -77.77 -0.33 17.40
CA ARG A 418 -76.92 0.53 16.54
C ARG A 418 -75.46 0.52 16.99
N ARG A 419 -75.17 0.45 18.30
CA ARG A 419 -73.79 0.28 18.79
C ARG A 419 -73.20 -1.07 18.36
N GLN A 420 -73.94 -2.17 18.47
CA GLN A 420 -73.48 -3.48 18.01
C GLN A 420 -73.31 -3.55 16.49
N ASP A 421 -74.20 -2.94 15.71
CA ASP A 421 -74.09 -2.85 14.25
C ASP A 421 -72.90 -1.96 13.82
N SER A 422 -72.66 -0.84 14.50
CA SER A 422 -71.47 0.02 14.26
C SER A 422 -70.16 -0.65 14.68
N ILE A 423 -70.15 -1.42 15.77
CA ILE A 423 -68.95 -2.18 16.20
C ILE A 423 -68.67 -3.32 15.22
N PHE A 424 -69.71 -4.02 14.74
CA PHE A 424 -69.57 -5.08 13.75
C PHE A 424 -69.10 -4.54 12.38
N GLU A 425 -69.58 -3.37 11.95
CA GLU A 425 -69.14 -2.72 10.71
C GLU A 425 -67.68 -2.25 10.80
N VAL A 426 -67.27 -1.69 11.95
CA VAL A 426 -65.88 -1.30 12.20
C VAL A 426 -64.96 -2.53 12.26
N LEU A 427 -65.32 -3.60 12.98
CA LEU A 427 -64.54 -4.84 13.04
C LEU A 427 -64.45 -5.56 11.69
N ALA A 428 -65.54 -5.54 10.90
CA ALA A 428 -65.53 -6.08 9.54
C ALA A 428 -64.65 -5.24 8.60
N SER A 429 -64.63 -3.91 8.75
CA SER A 429 -63.74 -3.03 7.98
C SER A 429 -62.27 -3.20 8.37
N GLU A 430 -61.96 -3.35 9.67
CA GLU A 430 -60.61 -3.65 10.16
C GLU A 430 -60.12 -5.01 9.66
N ALA A 431 -60.97 -6.04 9.67
CA ALA A 431 -60.64 -7.35 9.12
C ALA A 431 -60.34 -7.29 7.60
N ARG A 432 -61.08 -6.47 6.84
CA ARG A 432 -60.81 -6.24 5.41
C ARG A 432 -59.50 -5.49 5.18
N ILE A 433 -59.21 -4.46 5.99
CA ILE A 433 -57.95 -3.70 5.91
C ILE A 433 -56.76 -4.60 6.29
N LEU A 434 -56.92 -5.46 7.30
CA LEU A 434 -55.89 -6.42 7.71
C LEU A 434 -55.64 -7.47 6.61
N ALA A 435 -56.70 -7.98 5.98
CA ALA A 435 -56.59 -8.92 4.86
C ALA A 435 -55.91 -8.28 3.65
N GLN A 436 -56.29 -7.05 3.30
CA GLN A 436 -55.63 -6.28 2.23
C GLN A 436 -54.17 -5.98 2.56
N ARG A 437 -53.84 -5.62 3.81
CA ARG A 437 -52.45 -5.42 4.24
C ARG A 437 -51.64 -6.70 4.12
N LYS A 438 -52.17 -7.84 4.57
CA LYS A 438 -51.50 -9.14 4.45
C LYS A 438 -51.31 -9.56 3.00
N GLU A 439 -52.26 -9.25 2.12
CA GLU A 439 -52.13 -9.54 0.69
C GLU A 439 -51.10 -8.62 0.01
N ILE A 440 -51.06 -7.33 0.36
CA ILE A 440 -50.03 -6.40 -0.10
C ILE A 440 -48.65 -6.82 0.40
N GLU A 441 -48.55 -7.26 1.66
CA GLU A 441 -47.30 -7.73 2.26
C GLU A 441 -46.85 -9.04 1.59
N ARG A 442 -47.76 -9.96 1.28
CA ARG A 442 -47.45 -11.17 0.51
C ARG A 442 -46.94 -10.82 -0.89
N LYS A 443 -47.62 -9.92 -1.61
CA LYS A 443 -47.19 -9.46 -2.95
C LYS A 443 -45.83 -8.76 -2.89
N ARG A 444 -45.57 -7.94 -1.87
CA ARG A 444 -44.27 -7.30 -1.65
C ARG A 444 -43.17 -8.32 -1.36
N LEU A 445 -43.44 -9.35 -0.56
CA LEU A 445 -42.48 -10.41 -0.25
C LEU A 445 -42.21 -11.31 -1.47
N GLU A 446 -43.22 -11.60 -2.28
CA GLU A 446 -43.07 -12.30 -3.57
C GLU A 446 -42.24 -11.47 -4.55
N GLU A 447 -42.52 -10.16 -4.68
CA GLU A 447 -41.76 -9.24 -5.52
C GLU A 447 -40.30 -9.11 -5.04
N LEU A 448 -40.06 -9.04 -3.72
CA LEU A 448 -38.72 -9.05 -3.14
C LEU A 448 -37.99 -10.37 -3.41
N ALA A 449 -38.68 -11.50 -3.34
CA ALA A 449 -38.12 -12.81 -3.66
C ALA A 449 -37.80 -12.94 -5.15
N GLU A 450 -38.65 -12.42 -6.03
CA GLU A 450 -38.43 -12.41 -7.48
C GLU A 450 -37.27 -11.47 -7.86
N ASN A 451 -37.19 -10.29 -7.25
CA ASN A 451 -36.09 -9.35 -7.43
C ASN A 451 -34.77 -9.93 -6.90
N ARG A 452 -34.78 -10.63 -5.76
CA ARG A 452 -33.59 -11.36 -5.27
C ARG A 452 -33.17 -12.49 -6.22
N LYS A 453 -34.12 -13.20 -6.83
CA LYS A 453 -33.82 -14.23 -7.85
C LYS A 453 -33.22 -13.59 -9.11
N LYS A 454 -33.79 -12.49 -9.60
CA LYS A 454 -33.26 -11.73 -10.75
C LYS A 454 -31.85 -11.20 -10.46
N ASP A 455 -31.61 -10.64 -9.28
CA ASP A 455 -30.29 -10.15 -8.86
C ASP A 455 -29.26 -11.27 -8.73
N SER A 456 -29.66 -12.43 -8.21
CA SER A 456 -28.77 -13.60 -8.11
C SER A 456 -28.41 -14.14 -9.49
N ILE A 457 -29.39 -14.26 -10.39
CA ILE A 457 -29.17 -14.72 -11.77
C ILE A 457 -28.28 -13.72 -12.53
N ASN A 458 -28.54 -12.42 -12.41
CA ASN A 458 -27.74 -11.38 -13.05
C ASN A 458 -26.29 -11.36 -12.53
N ARG A 459 -26.09 -11.59 -11.23
CA ARG A 459 -24.74 -11.71 -10.64
C ARG A 459 -24.01 -12.95 -11.16
N VAL A 460 -24.67 -14.11 -11.21
CA VAL A 460 -24.08 -15.35 -11.73
C VAL A 460 -23.75 -15.22 -13.22
N GLN A 461 -24.63 -14.59 -14.02
CA GLN A 461 -24.38 -14.34 -15.44
C GLN A 461 -23.24 -13.33 -15.66
N ALA A 462 -23.17 -12.26 -14.86
CA ALA A 462 -22.07 -11.31 -14.91
C ALA A 462 -20.73 -11.95 -14.50
N ASP A 463 -20.73 -12.84 -13.51
CA ASP A 463 -19.53 -13.55 -13.07
C ASP A 463 -19.09 -14.60 -14.10
N ALA A 464 -20.03 -15.30 -14.74
CA ALA A 464 -19.75 -16.21 -15.85
C ALA A 464 -19.17 -15.46 -17.07
N ALA A 465 -19.72 -14.29 -17.42
CA ALA A 465 -19.20 -13.46 -18.50
C ALA A 465 -17.79 -12.93 -18.18
N ARG A 466 -17.53 -12.53 -16.93
CA ARG A 466 -16.21 -12.12 -16.45
C ARG A 466 -15.20 -13.26 -16.49
N ALA A 467 -15.60 -14.47 -16.08
CA ALA A 467 -14.74 -15.65 -16.14
C ALA A 467 -14.40 -16.04 -17.58
N LEU A 468 -15.36 -15.95 -18.51
CA LEU A 468 -15.14 -16.19 -19.93
C LEU A 468 -14.18 -15.16 -20.55
N ALA A 469 -14.37 -13.88 -20.24
CA ALA A 469 -13.49 -12.80 -20.72
C ALA A 469 -12.06 -12.97 -20.19
N LEU A 470 -11.90 -13.34 -18.91
CA LEU A 470 -10.60 -13.64 -18.32
C LEU A 470 -9.92 -14.82 -19.00
N ARG A 471 -10.67 -15.89 -19.29
CA ARG A 471 -10.15 -17.08 -19.97
C ARG A 471 -9.68 -16.76 -21.40
N LYS A 472 -10.48 -16.00 -22.17
CA LYS A 472 -10.10 -15.53 -23.51
C LYS A 472 -8.86 -14.63 -23.47
N ALA A 473 -8.75 -13.73 -22.50
CA ALA A 473 -7.57 -12.88 -22.33
C ALA A 473 -6.31 -13.70 -21.98
N LEU A 474 -6.46 -14.72 -21.15
CA LEU A 474 -5.37 -15.60 -20.74
C LEU A 474 -4.92 -16.53 -21.87
N GLU A 475 -5.84 -17.00 -22.71
CA GLU A 475 -5.53 -17.71 -23.96
C GLU A 475 -4.82 -16.81 -24.97
N LYS A 476 -5.25 -15.55 -25.12
CA LYS A 476 -4.57 -14.56 -25.97
C LYS A 476 -3.14 -14.30 -25.49
N GLN A 477 -2.93 -14.11 -24.19
CA GLN A 477 -1.59 -13.95 -23.61
C GLN A 477 -0.71 -15.18 -23.82
N LYS A 478 -1.27 -16.39 -23.72
CA LYS A 478 -0.53 -17.62 -24.02
C LYS A 478 -0.12 -17.66 -25.49
N GLN A 479 -1.00 -17.28 -26.40
CA GLN A 479 -0.70 -17.26 -27.84
C GLN A 479 0.39 -16.22 -28.17
N GLU A 480 0.29 -15.02 -27.62
CA GLU A 480 1.31 -13.97 -27.75
C GLU A 480 2.65 -14.41 -27.16
N ALA A 481 2.67 -15.12 -26.02
CA ALA A 481 3.89 -15.67 -25.44
C ALA A 481 4.52 -16.77 -26.30
N ILE A 482 3.70 -17.63 -26.93
CA ILE A 482 4.18 -18.65 -27.87
C ILE A 482 4.78 -17.99 -29.12
N GLU A 483 4.13 -16.96 -29.66
CA GLU A 483 4.65 -16.20 -30.81
C GLU A 483 5.92 -15.42 -30.48
N ALA A 484 5.99 -14.80 -29.29
CA ALA A 484 7.20 -14.13 -28.82
C ALA A 484 8.36 -15.12 -28.66
N LYS A 485 8.08 -16.33 -28.15
CA LYS A 485 9.09 -17.40 -28.06
C LYS A 485 9.56 -17.85 -29.45
N ARG A 486 8.65 -18.04 -30.41
CA ARG A 486 9.01 -18.37 -31.80
C ARG A 486 9.87 -17.28 -32.45
N LYS A 487 9.58 -16.01 -32.19
CA LYS A 487 10.40 -14.87 -32.66
C LYS A 487 11.79 -14.89 -32.02
N LEU A 488 11.89 -15.12 -30.71
CA LEU A 488 13.18 -15.27 -30.01
C LEU A 488 14.00 -16.45 -30.56
N ASP A 489 13.37 -17.60 -30.78
CA ASP A 489 14.04 -18.78 -31.35
C ASP A 489 14.52 -18.51 -32.79
N SER A 490 13.76 -17.74 -33.59
CA SER A 490 14.17 -17.34 -34.94
C SER A 490 15.35 -16.36 -34.95
N ILE A 491 15.37 -15.41 -34.00
CA ILE A 491 16.48 -14.46 -33.82
C ILE A 491 17.73 -15.18 -33.31
N ALA A 492 17.58 -16.14 -32.39
CA ALA A 492 18.69 -16.96 -31.92
C ALA A 492 19.32 -17.75 -33.07
N LYS A 493 18.51 -18.41 -33.91
CA LYS A 493 18.99 -19.11 -35.11
C LYS A 493 19.67 -18.18 -36.12
N ALA A 494 19.15 -16.97 -36.33
CA ALA A 494 19.78 -15.99 -37.21
C ALA A 494 21.15 -15.54 -36.68
N LYS A 495 21.26 -15.30 -35.37
CA LYS A 495 22.53 -14.94 -34.72
C LYS A 495 23.55 -16.08 -34.75
N GLU A 496 23.12 -17.33 -34.55
CA GLU A 496 24.00 -18.49 -34.68
C GLU A 496 24.55 -18.63 -36.11
N LEU A 497 23.69 -18.42 -37.13
CA LEU A 497 24.12 -18.45 -38.53
C LEU A 497 25.10 -17.32 -38.86
N GLU A 498 24.87 -16.12 -38.32
CA GLU A 498 25.77 -14.97 -38.48
C GLU A 498 27.11 -15.21 -37.79
N GLN A 499 27.12 -15.79 -36.59
CA GLN A 499 28.34 -16.19 -35.89
C GLN A 499 29.13 -17.26 -36.65
N GLN A 500 28.44 -18.23 -37.26
CA GLN A 500 29.08 -19.23 -38.12
C GLN A 500 29.71 -18.61 -39.36
N ARG A 501 29.02 -17.67 -40.02
CA ARG A 501 29.58 -16.93 -41.16
C ARG A 501 30.79 -16.12 -40.77
N LEU A 502 30.72 -15.39 -39.64
CA LEU A 502 31.83 -14.61 -39.14
C LEU A 502 33.03 -15.49 -38.79
N ALA A 503 32.79 -16.67 -38.19
CA ALA A 503 33.85 -17.63 -37.87
C ALA A 503 34.52 -18.18 -39.14
N GLN A 504 33.75 -18.51 -40.17
CA GLN A 504 34.27 -18.94 -41.47
C GLN A 504 35.08 -17.85 -42.16
N GLU A 505 34.63 -16.59 -42.09
CA GLU A 505 35.34 -15.45 -42.66
C GLU A 505 36.65 -15.17 -41.90
N LEU A 506 36.65 -15.30 -40.58
CA LEU A 506 37.85 -15.19 -39.75
C LEU A 506 38.84 -16.31 -40.02
N GLU A 507 38.36 -17.53 -40.28
CA GLU A 507 39.21 -18.66 -40.68
C GLU A 507 39.82 -18.43 -42.06
N LEU A 508 39.04 -17.93 -43.02
CA LEU A 508 39.52 -17.57 -44.36
C LEU A 508 40.60 -16.48 -44.27
N ALA A 509 40.36 -15.42 -43.48
CA ALA A 509 41.32 -14.35 -43.26
C ALA A 509 42.60 -14.86 -42.59
N ARG A 510 42.50 -15.79 -41.63
CA ARG A 510 43.67 -16.45 -41.02
C ARG A 510 44.47 -17.23 -42.05
N LYS A 511 43.82 -18.03 -42.90
CA LYS A 511 44.48 -18.79 -43.98
C LYS A 511 45.16 -17.84 -44.97
N GLN A 512 44.55 -16.71 -45.32
CA GLN A 512 45.17 -15.69 -46.16
C GLN A 512 46.39 -15.05 -45.51
N VAL A 513 46.32 -14.72 -44.22
CA VAL A 513 47.46 -14.18 -43.46
C VAL A 513 48.58 -15.21 -43.34
N GLU A 514 48.27 -16.49 -43.13
CA GLU A 514 49.26 -17.56 -43.11
C GLU A 514 49.89 -17.78 -44.48
N ALA A 515 49.12 -17.77 -45.56
CA ALA A 515 49.64 -17.83 -46.92
C ALA A 515 50.54 -16.63 -47.25
N LEU A 516 50.17 -15.42 -46.83
CA LEU A 516 51.00 -14.22 -46.96
C LEU A 516 52.27 -14.32 -46.11
N LYS A 517 52.19 -14.88 -44.90
CA LYS A 517 53.37 -15.14 -44.05
C LYS A 517 54.27 -16.22 -44.65
N ALA A 518 53.71 -17.25 -45.26
CA ALA A 518 54.46 -18.30 -45.94
C ALA A 518 55.15 -17.73 -47.19
N LYS A 519 54.45 -16.91 -47.98
CA LYS A 519 55.02 -16.19 -49.12
C LYS A 519 56.13 -15.24 -48.68
N ARG A 520 55.92 -14.43 -47.63
CA ARG A 520 56.99 -13.58 -47.07
C ARG A 520 58.16 -14.38 -46.53
N ARG A 521 57.93 -15.56 -45.97
CA ARG A 521 59.00 -16.49 -45.55
C ARG A 521 59.75 -17.02 -46.76
N GLN A 522 59.07 -17.41 -47.83
CA GLN A 522 59.72 -17.84 -49.08
C GLN A 522 60.49 -16.69 -49.74
N ASP A 523 59.92 -15.48 -49.81
CA ASP A 523 60.59 -14.28 -50.33
C ASP A 523 61.80 -13.91 -49.45
N SER A 524 61.69 -14.07 -48.12
CA SER A 524 62.79 -13.88 -47.18
C SER A 524 63.87 -14.95 -47.34
N ILE A 525 63.51 -16.21 -47.54
CA ILE A 525 64.45 -17.30 -47.79
C ILE A 525 65.16 -17.07 -49.12
N ALA A 526 64.45 -16.70 -50.18
CA ALA A 526 65.02 -16.37 -51.48
C ALA A 526 65.94 -15.14 -51.42
N ARG A 527 65.58 -14.12 -50.62
CA ARG A 527 66.46 -12.97 -50.36
C ARG A 527 67.70 -13.36 -49.56
N ILE A 528 67.55 -14.18 -48.53
CA ILE A 528 68.66 -14.70 -47.73
C ILE A 528 69.57 -15.58 -48.59
N GLU A 529 69.04 -16.42 -49.47
CA GLU A 529 69.82 -17.25 -50.39
C GLU A 529 70.58 -16.40 -51.42
N ALA A 530 69.93 -15.39 -52.01
CA ALA A 530 70.57 -14.43 -52.91
C ALA A 530 71.58 -13.51 -52.20
N GLU A 531 71.38 -13.24 -50.90
CA GLU A 531 72.30 -12.47 -50.05
C GLU A 531 73.45 -13.33 -49.54
N LYS A 532 73.23 -14.63 -49.30
CA LYS A 532 74.24 -15.62 -48.94
C LYS A 532 75.17 -15.94 -50.11
N GLU A 533 74.65 -15.95 -51.33
CA GLU A 533 75.42 -16.04 -52.57
C GLU A 533 76.27 -14.77 -52.82
N LYS A 534 75.80 -13.59 -52.36
CA LYS A 534 76.58 -12.34 -52.35
C LYS A 534 77.59 -12.27 -51.19
N LEU A 535 77.28 -12.82 -50.02
CA LEU A 535 78.14 -12.87 -48.84
C LEU A 535 79.28 -13.90 -48.99
N LEU A 536 79.06 -15.03 -49.67
CA LEU A 536 80.12 -15.98 -50.06
C LEU A 536 81.18 -15.35 -50.98
N ASN A 537 80.83 -14.32 -51.75
CA ASN A 537 81.77 -13.52 -52.54
C ASN A 537 82.37 -12.32 -51.78
N ALA A 538 81.84 -11.98 -50.60
CA ALA A 538 82.25 -10.81 -49.82
C ALA A 538 83.00 -11.15 -48.51
N GLU A 539 83.04 -12.42 -48.10
CA GLU A 539 83.84 -12.92 -46.96
C GLU A 539 85.35 -13.08 -47.28
N ALA A 540 85.89 -12.06 -47.94
CA ALA A 540 87.30 -11.69 -47.89
C ALA A 540 87.41 -10.25 -47.34
N LYS A 541 86.94 -10.02 -46.10
CA LYS A 541 87.42 -8.96 -45.16
C LYS A 541 86.58 -8.86 -43.87
N ALA A 542 87.24 -9.20 -42.76
CA ALA A 542 87.27 -8.52 -41.45
C ALA A 542 85.98 -8.30 -40.61
N ASN A 543 85.82 -9.18 -39.60
CA ASN A 543 85.72 -8.97 -38.14
C ASN A 543 85.06 -7.73 -37.46
N LYS A 544 84.15 -8.05 -36.50
CA LYS A 544 84.06 -7.68 -35.03
C LYS A 544 82.83 -6.89 -34.50
N ASN A 545 82.06 -7.60 -33.62
CA ASN A 545 81.33 -7.26 -32.35
C ASN A 545 80.35 -6.04 -32.29
N VAL A 546 79.24 -5.92 -31.53
CA VAL A 546 78.76 -6.30 -30.16
C VAL A 546 77.20 -6.19 -30.14
N ILE A 547 76.39 -7.20 -29.76
CA ILE A 547 75.66 -7.51 -28.49
C ILE A 547 74.59 -6.51 -27.93
N SER A 548 73.35 -7.03 -27.85
CA SER A 548 72.21 -6.90 -26.88
C SER A 548 71.45 -5.58 -26.64
N GLU A 549 70.10 -5.65 -26.74
CA GLU A 549 69.15 -5.44 -25.63
C GLU A 549 67.71 -5.69 -26.09
N ASP A 550 67.06 -6.78 -25.64
CA ASP A 550 65.61 -6.96 -25.84
C ASP A 550 64.98 -7.82 -24.75
N LYS A 551 64.84 -7.24 -23.54
CA LYS A 551 63.98 -7.75 -22.47
C LYS A 551 63.17 -6.66 -21.73
N ALA A 552 63.25 -5.40 -22.14
CA ALA A 552 62.46 -4.30 -21.57
C ALA A 552 61.13 -4.03 -22.32
N SER A 553 61.03 -4.43 -23.59
CA SER A 553 59.90 -4.09 -24.47
C SER A 553 58.65 -4.93 -24.23
N GLN A 554 58.79 -6.19 -23.81
CA GLN A 554 57.64 -7.09 -23.61
C GLN A 554 56.93 -6.88 -22.26
N GLN A 555 57.66 -6.51 -21.20
CA GLN A 555 57.05 -6.21 -19.89
C GLN A 555 56.24 -4.91 -19.92
N LYS A 556 56.72 -3.91 -20.68
CA LYS A 556 56.04 -2.62 -20.88
C LYS A 556 54.73 -2.76 -21.66
N ALA A 557 54.68 -3.65 -22.66
CA ALA A 557 53.48 -3.87 -23.47
C ALA A 557 52.34 -4.57 -22.71
N ILE A 558 52.67 -5.45 -21.76
CA ILE A 558 51.69 -6.14 -20.91
C ILE A 558 51.14 -5.18 -19.84
N SER A 559 51.99 -4.39 -19.18
CA SER A 559 51.54 -3.41 -18.18
C SER A 559 50.73 -2.26 -18.79
N LEU A 560 51.04 -1.86 -20.03
CA LEU A 560 50.24 -0.86 -20.76
C LEU A 560 48.83 -1.39 -21.06
N ARG A 561 48.71 -2.67 -21.44
CA ARG A 561 47.44 -3.30 -21.78
C ARG A 561 46.55 -3.55 -20.56
N GLU A 562 47.14 -3.84 -19.40
CA GLU A 562 46.43 -3.90 -18.12
C GLU A 562 46.00 -2.51 -17.63
N ARG A 563 46.87 -1.50 -17.75
CA ARG A 563 46.53 -0.10 -17.44
C ARG A 563 45.36 0.43 -18.29
N LEU A 564 45.28 0.05 -19.57
CA LEU A 564 44.15 0.43 -20.43
C LEU A 564 42.83 -0.22 -19.99
N LYS A 565 42.83 -1.50 -19.59
CA LYS A 565 41.61 -2.15 -19.04
C LYS A 565 41.12 -1.48 -17.74
N PHE A 566 42.05 -0.98 -16.93
CA PHE A 566 41.75 -0.25 -15.69
C PHE A 566 41.07 1.12 -15.95
N ARG A 567 41.29 1.73 -17.13
CA ARG A 567 40.63 2.98 -17.55
C ARG A 567 39.17 2.77 -17.96
N ASP A 568 38.87 1.67 -18.62
CA ASP A 568 37.52 1.44 -19.18
C ASP A 568 36.49 0.95 -18.14
N SER A 569 36.90 0.59 -16.92
CA SER A 569 36.04 0.00 -15.89
C SER A 569 36.10 0.73 -14.54
N CYS A 570 34.98 0.77 -13.82
CA CYS A 570 34.88 1.40 -12.51
C CYS A 570 35.29 0.43 -11.41
N HIS A 571 36.28 0.81 -10.61
CA HIS A 571 36.74 0.07 -9.43
C HIS A 571 36.45 0.88 -8.16
N TYR A 572 36.12 0.17 -7.08
CA TYR A 572 35.51 0.74 -5.88
C TYR A 572 36.15 0.20 -4.59
N GLN A 573 36.54 1.12 -3.70
CA GLN A 573 36.87 0.80 -2.31
C GLN A 573 35.59 0.55 -1.51
N ILE A 574 34.56 1.36 -1.77
CA ILE A 574 33.25 1.25 -1.12
C ILE A 574 32.19 1.35 -2.20
N ASN A 575 31.29 0.38 -2.26
CA ASN A 575 30.09 0.45 -3.09
C ASN A 575 28.95 -0.20 -2.33
N GLU A 576 28.51 0.50 -1.30
CA GLU A 576 27.60 -0.04 -0.30
C GLU A 576 26.30 0.76 -0.28
N TYR A 577 25.20 0.02 -0.17
CA TYR A 577 23.88 0.59 0.04
C TYR A 577 23.43 0.28 1.46
N ASP A 578 23.36 1.33 2.28
CA ASP A 578 22.83 1.24 3.63
C ASP A 578 21.30 1.23 3.58
N ARG A 579 20.72 0.06 3.85
CA ARG A 579 19.25 -0.13 3.86
C ARG A 579 18.55 0.56 5.02
N PHE A 580 19.25 0.83 6.12
CA PHE A 580 18.67 1.45 7.31
C PHE A 580 18.48 2.95 7.10
N TYR A 581 19.49 3.62 6.54
CA TYR A 581 19.43 5.06 6.25
C TYR A 581 18.96 5.40 4.82
N ASN A 582 18.80 4.40 3.94
CA ASN A 582 18.49 4.59 2.51
C ASN A 582 19.53 5.49 1.81
N ILE A 583 20.81 5.26 2.11
CA ILE A 583 21.94 6.04 1.58
C ILE A 583 22.87 5.09 0.84
N THR A 584 23.18 5.43 -0.41
CA THR A 584 24.26 4.78 -1.16
C THR A 584 25.56 5.52 -0.89
N THR A 585 26.59 4.79 -0.48
CA THR A 585 27.95 5.29 -0.33
C THR A 585 28.83 4.62 -1.38
N ILE A 586 29.38 5.42 -2.28
CA ILE A 586 30.29 4.99 -3.34
C ILE A 586 31.61 5.74 -3.13
N ARG A 587 32.71 5.00 -3.07
CA ARG A 587 34.08 5.51 -3.09
C ARG A 587 34.85 4.69 -4.11
N THR A 588 35.39 5.36 -5.13
CA THR A 588 36.21 4.68 -6.13
C THR A 588 37.59 4.34 -5.56
N ASP A 589 38.31 3.43 -6.23
CA ASP A 589 39.74 3.26 -5.97
C ASP A 589 40.53 4.53 -6.28
N GLU A 590 41.74 4.61 -5.74
CA GLU A 590 42.72 5.67 -6.03
C GLU A 590 43.23 5.53 -7.46
N TYR A 591 42.97 6.52 -8.31
CA TYR A 591 43.49 6.56 -9.67
C TYR A 591 44.69 7.49 -9.75
N GLU A 592 45.84 6.97 -10.16
CA GLU A 592 47.02 7.77 -10.46
C GLU A 592 46.80 8.57 -11.77
N ILE A 593 46.69 9.89 -11.65
CA ILE A 593 46.45 10.81 -12.78
C ILE A 593 47.76 11.43 -13.29
N ALA A 594 48.72 11.63 -12.39
CA ALA A 594 50.04 12.14 -12.69
C ALA A 594 51.03 11.65 -11.62
N ASP A 595 52.32 11.93 -11.83
CA ASP A 595 53.37 11.55 -10.89
C ASP A 595 53.06 12.08 -9.47
N ALA A 596 52.99 11.16 -8.51
CA ALA A 596 52.63 11.40 -7.11
C ALA A 596 51.25 12.04 -6.85
N LEU A 597 50.34 12.08 -7.84
CA LEU A 597 48.96 12.58 -7.69
C LEU A 597 47.94 11.48 -7.96
N THR A 598 47.18 11.11 -6.94
CA THR A 598 46.01 10.23 -7.05
C THR A 598 44.71 11.02 -6.88
N VAL A 599 43.64 10.53 -7.52
CA VAL A 599 42.31 11.10 -7.41
C VAL A 599 41.28 10.02 -7.16
N GLU A 600 40.34 10.33 -6.26
CA GLU A 600 39.22 9.46 -5.92
C GLU A 600 37.90 10.22 -6.05
N LEU A 601 36.84 9.50 -6.41
CA LEU A 601 35.49 10.02 -6.49
C LEU A 601 34.65 9.41 -5.37
N TYR A 602 33.89 10.26 -4.69
CA TYR A 602 33.10 9.86 -3.53
C TYR A 602 31.68 10.41 -3.61
N ARG A 603 30.69 9.54 -3.46
CA ARG A 603 29.28 9.90 -3.31
C ARG A 603 28.72 9.31 -2.03
N GLN A 604 28.02 10.13 -1.26
CA GLN A 604 27.21 9.67 -0.13
C GLN A 604 25.83 10.31 -0.22
N GLY A 605 24.83 9.51 -0.58
CA GLY A 605 23.50 9.99 -0.91
C GLY A 605 23.54 10.94 -2.11
N ILE A 606 23.19 12.21 -1.88
CA ILE A 606 23.21 13.28 -2.89
C ILE A 606 24.53 14.07 -2.94
N LYS A 607 25.40 13.91 -1.94
CA LYS A 607 26.64 14.69 -1.83
C LYS A 607 27.74 13.99 -2.59
N THR A 608 28.28 14.64 -3.61
CA THR A 608 29.41 14.18 -4.42
C THR A 608 30.65 15.01 -4.12
N ASN A 609 31.78 14.35 -3.96
CA ASN A 609 33.07 14.93 -3.64
C ASN A 609 34.15 14.30 -4.50
N VAL A 610 35.25 15.04 -4.68
CA VAL A 610 36.47 14.58 -5.30
C VAL A 610 37.61 14.75 -4.30
N PHE A 611 38.49 13.75 -4.24
CA PHE A 611 39.71 13.80 -3.47
C PHE A 611 40.91 13.93 -4.42
N PHE A 612 41.82 14.85 -4.13
CA PHE A 612 43.10 15.01 -4.81
C PHE A 612 44.19 14.79 -3.76
N ASN A 613 44.90 13.68 -3.85
CA ASN A 613 45.92 13.30 -2.89
C ASN A 613 47.28 13.39 -3.57
N LEU A 614 48.09 14.35 -3.14
CA LEU A 614 49.45 14.54 -3.63
C LEU A 614 50.44 14.11 -2.55
N SER A 615 51.33 13.19 -2.86
CA SER A 615 52.34 12.67 -1.91
C SER A 615 53.47 13.66 -1.61
N LYS A 616 53.28 14.96 -1.89
CA LYS A 616 54.23 16.04 -1.61
C LYS A 616 53.65 16.96 -0.54
N ASP A 617 54.55 17.56 0.21
CA ASP A 617 54.20 18.54 1.23
C ASP A 617 54.04 19.94 0.62
N LEU A 618 52.84 20.51 0.82
CA LEU A 618 52.49 21.89 0.43
C LEU A 618 52.02 22.71 1.65
N GLY A 619 52.39 22.26 2.86
CA GLY A 619 51.83 22.70 4.14
C GLY A 619 50.56 21.91 4.47
N CYS A 620 49.51 22.61 4.88
CA CYS A 620 48.23 22.01 5.23
C CYS A 620 47.20 22.12 4.10
N ALA A 621 46.31 21.13 3.98
CA ALA A 621 45.06 21.25 3.24
C ALA A 621 44.01 21.91 4.15
N SER A 622 43.85 23.23 4.06
CA SER A 622 43.02 24.00 4.99
C SER A 622 41.69 24.44 4.37
N TYR A 623 40.60 24.31 5.12
CA TYR A 623 39.28 24.82 4.75
C TYR A 623 39.05 26.28 5.18
N LEU A 624 39.96 26.86 5.96
CA LEU A 624 39.78 28.18 6.58
C LEU A 624 39.83 29.30 5.53
N PRO A 625 38.91 30.28 5.55
CA PRO A 625 38.75 31.26 4.46
C PRO A 625 40.02 32.02 4.05
N ASN A 626 40.85 32.43 5.01
CA ASN A 626 42.03 33.27 4.77
C ASN A 626 43.27 32.48 4.31
N GLN A 627 43.21 31.14 4.39
CA GLN A 627 44.31 30.25 4.03
C GLN A 627 43.79 29.00 3.31
N ARG A 628 42.70 29.17 2.54
CA ARG A 628 41.96 28.05 1.99
C ARG A 628 42.73 27.41 0.86
N SER A 629 43.08 26.14 1.03
CA SER A 629 43.75 25.36 -0.01
C SER A 629 42.82 25.19 -1.21
N SER A 630 43.40 25.13 -2.41
CA SER A 630 42.64 25.05 -3.66
C SER A 630 43.30 24.14 -4.68
N VAL A 631 42.47 23.58 -5.57
CA VAL A 631 42.92 22.81 -6.74
C VAL A 631 42.29 23.42 -7.98
N ARG A 632 43.09 23.72 -9.00
CA ARG A 632 42.63 24.24 -10.28
C ARG A 632 42.95 23.24 -11.36
N VAL A 633 41.91 22.72 -12.02
CA VAL A 633 42.02 21.80 -13.15
C VAL A 633 41.78 22.59 -14.42
N THR A 634 42.80 22.70 -15.27
CA THR A 634 42.72 23.32 -16.60
C THR A 634 42.48 22.23 -17.62
N LEU A 635 41.47 22.39 -18.48
CA LEU A 635 41.14 21.44 -19.53
C LEU A 635 41.71 21.88 -20.89
N ASP A 636 41.80 20.96 -21.84
CA ASP A 636 42.36 21.23 -23.18
C ASP A 636 41.54 22.27 -23.97
N ASN A 637 40.24 22.40 -23.68
CA ASN A 637 39.37 23.43 -24.26
C ASN A 637 39.55 24.83 -23.63
N GLY A 638 40.50 25.00 -22.70
CA GLY A 638 40.79 26.27 -22.01
C GLY A 638 39.92 26.54 -20.79
N GLN A 639 38.94 25.68 -20.47
CA GLN A 639 38.11 25.82 -19.28
C GLN A 639 38.90 25.51 -18.00
N VAL A 640 38.70 26.31 -16.94
CA VAL A 640 39.35 26.11 -15.63
C VAL A 640 38.31 25.82 -14.56
N VAL A 641 38.40 24.64 -13.95
CA VAL A 641 37.54 24.22 -12.85
C VAL A 641 38.27 24.37 -11.52
N LYS A 642 37.77 25.25 -10.65
CA LYS A 642 38.36 25.54 -9.34
C LYS A 642 37.66 24.77 -8.22
N PHE A 643 38.45 24.19 -7.33
CA PHE A 643 38.03 23.48 -6.13
C PHE A 643 38.62 24.14 -4.90
N TYR A 644 37.87 24.09 -3.80
CA TYR A 644 38.31 24.57 -2.51
C TYR A 644 38.15 23.47 -1.47
N HIS A 645 39.13 23.38 -0.57
CA HIS A 645 39.12 22.35 0.45
C HIS A 645 37.89 22.47 1.36
N SER A 646 37.29 21.33 1.69
CA SER A 646 36.06 21.24 2.47
C SER A 646 36.07 20.12 3.52
N TRP A 647 37.25 19.67 3.93
CA TRP A 647 37.40 18.66 4.98
C TRP A 647 38.33 19.15 6.09
N ASP A 648 38.71 18.26 6.99
CA ASP A 648 39.54 18.55 8.15
C ASP A 648 40.95 18.96 7.70
N ILE A 649 41.59 19.78 8.52
CA ILE A 649 42.93 20.28 8.21
C ILE A 649 43.94 19.16 8.44
N GLU A 650 44.57 18.71 7.35
CA GLU A 650 45.65 17.73 7.38
C GLU A 650 46.94 18.36 6.84
N CYS A 651 48.05 18.16 7.54
CA CYS A 651 49.36 18.73 7.21
C CYS A 651 50.37 17.61 6.91
N GLY A 652 51.38 17.89 6.09
CA GLY A 652 52.30 16.88 5.57
C GLY A 652 51.90 16.51 4.15
N MET A 653 51.37 15.30 3.91
CA MET A 653 50.87 14.97 2.57
C MET A 653 49.65 15.83 2.22
N PHE A 654 49.61 16.37 1.00
CA PHE A 654 48.49 17.21 0.57
C PHE A 654 47.26 16.34 0.26
N LEU A 655 46.40 16.19 1.26
CA LEU A 655 45.16 15.43 1.20
C LEU A 655 43.97 16.37 1.05
N PHE A 656 43.45 16.48 -0.16
CA PHE A 656 42.48 17.52 -0.50
C PHE A 656 41.14 16.93 -0.87
N LYS A 657 40.09 17.28 -0.12
CA LYS A 657 38.69 16.98 -0.46
C LYS A 657 37.96 18.23 -0.88
N ALA A 658 37.22 18.15 -1.98
CA ALA A 658 36.32 19.22 -2.39
C ALA A 658 34.96 18.72 -2.87
N HIS A 659 33.95 19.57 -2.66
CA HIS A 659 32.62 19.34 -3.18
C HIS A 659 32.58 19.41 -4.71
N LEU A 660 31.98 18.40 -5.31
CA LEU A 660 31.77 18.26 -6.74
C LEU A 660 30.27 18.45 -7.03
N ASN A 661 29.88 19.57 -7.63
CA ASN A 661 28.48 19.83 -7.99
C ASN A 661 28.24 19.57 -9.49
N ALA A 662 26.97 19.51 -9.92
CA ALA A 662 26.60 19.19 -11.30
C ALA A 662 27.28 20.08 -12.36
N SER A 663 27.47 21.38 -12.08
CA SER A 663 28.16 22.31 -12.99
C SER A 663 29.65 21.95 -13.15
N LYS A 664 30.35 21.65 -12.05
CA LYS A 664 31.75 21.21 -12.11
C LYS A 664 31.88 19.84 -12.76
N THR A 665 30.96 18.90 -12.47
CA THR A 665 30.90 17.59 -13.14
C THR A 665 30.79 17.75 -14.66
N SER A 666 29.82 18.55 -15.13
CA SER A 666 29.60 18.81 -16.56
C SER A 666 30.81 19.47 -17.21
N SER A 667 31.45 20.42 -16.49
CA SER A 667 32.66 21.08 -16.96
C SER A 667 33.81 20.09 -17.12
N LEU A 668 34.05 19.24 -16.13
CA LEU A 668 35.12 18.24 -16.15
C LEU A 668 34.89 17.11 -17.18
N GLN A 669 33.65 16.82 -17.56
CA GLN A 669 33.32 15.88 -18.64
C GLN A 669 33.51 16.48 -20.05
N SER A 670 33.71 17.80 -20.16
CA SER A 670 33.69 18.48 -21.47
C SER A 670 34.98 18.29 -22.30
N ALA A 671 36.12 18.08 -21.65
CA ALA A 671 37.43 17.94 -22.32
C ALA A 671 38.47 17.25 -21.41
N PRO A 672 39.53 16.65 -21.97
CA PRO A 672 40.63 16.08 -21.21
C PRO A 672 41.40 17.13 -20.38
N ILE A 673 42.08 16.67 -19.34
CA ILE A 673 42.89 17.50 -18.45
C ILE A 673 44.18 17.93 -19.16
N LYS A 674 44.41 19.24 -19.18
CA LYS A 674 45.63 19.88 -19.67
C LYS A 674 46.67 20.04 -18.57
N SER A 675 46.27 20.58 -17.41
CA SER A 675 47.14 20.76 -16.25
C SER A 675 46.36 20.85 -14.95
N ILE A 676 47.03 20.58 -13.83
CA ILE A 676 46.46 20.70 -12.48
C ILE A 676 47.40 21.53 -11.61
N VAL A 677 46.86 22.56 -10.96
CA VAL A 677 47.59 23.37 -9.98
C VAL A 677 46.99 23.13 -8.59
N LEU A 678 47.79 22.64 -7.67
CA LEU A 678 47.43 22.41 -6.27
C LEU A 678 48.10 23.47 -5.40
N GLN A 679 47.33 24.10 -4.51
CA GLN A 679 47.80 25.14 -3.60
C GLN A 679 47.43 24.78 -2.17
N GLY A 680 48.44 24.59 -1.33
CA GLY A 680 48.32 24.45 0.12
C GLY A 680 48.54 25.77 0.86
N THR A 681 48.73 25.70 2.18
CA THR A 681 48.99 26.89 2.99
C THR A 681 50.39 27.47 2.78
N GLU A 682 51.37 26.63 2.42
CA GLU A 682 52.79 27.01 2.35
C GLU A 682 53.40 26.87 0.95
N GLY A 683 52.77 26.09 0.06
CA GLY A 683 53.31 25.81 -1.26
C GLY A 683 52.26 25.70 -2.38
N THR A 684 52.71 25.82 -3.62
CA THR A 684 51.94 25.55 -4.83
C THR A 684 52.70 24.58 -5.71
N TRP A 685 52.00 23.62 -6.30
CA TRP A 685 52.55 22.64 -7.21
C TRP A 685 51.73 22.58 -8.50
N GLU A 686 52.40 22.77 -9.63
CA GLU A 686 51.77 22.69 -10.96
C GLU A 686 52.21 21.41 -11.67
N ILE A 687 51.24 20.67 -12.20
CA ILE A 687 51.45 19.43 -12.93
C ILE A 687 50.98 19.62 -14.36
N LEU A 688 51.94 19.56 -15.29
CA LEU A 688 51.71 19.68 -16.73
C LEU A 688 51.65 18.31 -17.42
N ASN A 689 52.35 17.30 -16.89
CA ASN A 689 52.41 15.96 -17.46
C ASN A 689 51.35 15.04 -16.84
N ILE A 690 50.14 15.09 -17.40
CA ILE A 690 49.02 14.26 -16.97
C ILE A 690 49.07 12.92 -17.72
N THR A 691 49.24 11.82 -16.98
CA THR A 691 49.30 10.47 -17.55
C THR A 691 47.91 9.95 -17.92
N TYR A 692 46.87 10.33 -17.17
CA TYR A 692 45.47 9.96 -17.42
C TYR A 692 44.58 11.20 -17.65
N LYS A 693 44.65 11.76 -18.86
CA LYS A 693 43.98 13.01 -19.21
C LYS A 693 42.47 12.91 -19.24
N GLU A 694 41.93 11.77 -19.62
CA GLU A 694 40.50 11.51 -19.78
C GLU A 694 39.82 11.08 -18.47
N PHE A 695 40.53 11.10 -17.34
CA PHE A 695 40.05 10.58 -16.06
C PHE A 695 38.62 11.03 -15.70
N PHE A 696 38.34 12.33 -15.76
CA PHE A 696 37.01 12.83 -15.38
C PHE A 696 35.92 12.42 -16.37
N ILE A 697 36.25 12.32 -17.66
CA ILE A 697 35.33 11.83 -18.70
C ILE A 697 34.98 10.36 -18.43
N ASP A 698 35.99 9.56 -18.10
CA ASP A 698 35.83 8.12 -17.91
C ASP A 698 35.23 7.74 -16.55
N LYS A 699 35.54 8.48 -15.49
CA LYS A 699 35.28 8.04 -14.11
C LYS A 699 34.14 8.75 -13.41
N LEU A 700 33.71 9.94 -13.87
CA LEU A 700 32.58 10.64 -13.23
C LEU A 700 31.28 9.82 -13.27
N LYS A 701 31.05 9.06 -14.35
CA LYS A 701 29.92 8.10 -14.46
C LYS A 701 29.93 6.98 -13.40
N CYS A 702 31.06 6.73 -12.73
CA CYS A 702 31.16 5.68 -11.72
C CYS A 702 30.43 6.04 -10.42
N ILE A 703 30.12 7.33 -10.20
CA ILE A 703 29.46 7.84 -9.01
C ILE A 703 28.11 8.52 -9.31
N GLU A 704 27.65 8.54 -10.57
CA GLU A 704 26.28 8.92 -10.95
C GLU A 704 25.28 7.84 -10.50
#